data_AF-A0A842WW21-F1
#
_entry.id   AF-A0A842WW21-F1
#
_cell.length_a   1.000
_cell.length_b   1.000
_cell.length_c   1.000
_cell.angle_alpha   90.00
_cell.angle_beta   90.00
_cell.angle_gamma   90.00
#
_symmetry.space_group_name_H-M   'P 1'
#
loop_
_entity.id
_entity.type
_entity.pdbx_description
1 polymer ?
#
loop_
_entity_poly.entity_id
_entity_poly.type
_entity_poly.pdbx_seq_one_letter_code
_entity_poly.pdbx_strand_id
1 'polypeptide(L)'
;MKSVPLYLMIGIHMESKTIDSIVPASAAKGLQLAGGSMMEQAIPEDYVMASILLNALEERNGMDLEFFLKAYLPIHVIKSPTTNWFALIERLGLASSTIPTYSDIDFKSFKTALNSALTIESLGTVTSDLDSELNKIIESNSLEVPGLMSGAIADAVSIQLDWPYHTNLESYAFSFPSMIEDSELAEHSEKIKRTLSLLDSASTHIRDILQTLEERSHILLTRMEQGHLPKIERLDQRIRVLEVEIENIEHKISSGIGLKEELKQISTARKKALKRDISRRKALIAEMTEKSSKISSDIDSLTNKAQTVLTSINSARESLDSLLVGVRSANIPKEGVCLLFPFFVVGYSKKGQLRLNYYPPSRLKDNDERVGIRRDFVYPFFFASESYSELISLLEKRISSDISLRKSIRSHAKDNNLLALAHTRKMIIEGTKSLLADGLVKESKIEDIVNLLDVFPEKSPVERFLTDGAFVADSEELCSVKFHICDESGRAIENATLELGVLSMESDERGGIRISLPMSHYDGIVSAAGFHEKTLEFSIKSTNDIVIPVVLAELSREDRLDRSLDSLVAKAERIEGIRRKLLEIFEKQGEMLLSVPAYRSALVELLSELGYDPESWISEALSKKGMVQRLLKRNDRIDGMQRDILRLASESRNFGGIMLFSELLISLDELGWNTNPDEVEDILSSMIKEGLVDGLTTLKDGIRVVQFIPVALTHDPRDLLGLAAKKDGKLTIEDVVVNLEWTEERARNAFDLLVSKGVAKLQKSYARSTIYWFPGLRGKK
;
A
#
# COMPACT_ATOMS: atom_id res chain seq x y z
N MET A 1 -52.09 29.95 1.00
CA MET A 1 -51.26 30.81 1.87
C MET A 1 -50.27 29.91 2.57
N LYS A 2 -48.97 30.02 2.21
CA LYS A 2 -47.83 30.37 3.09
C LYS A 2 -47.50 29.29 4.15
N SER A 3 -46.28 28.79 4.34
CA SER A 3 -44.94 29.11 3.82
C SER A 3 -43.94 28.05 4.36
N VAL A 4 -42.84 27.88 3.63
CA VAL A 4 -41.65 27.02 3.87
C VAL A 4 -40.77 27.59 5.02
N PRO A 5 -39.92 26.77 5.71
CA PRO A 5 -38.46 26.62 5.42
C PRO A 5 -38.06 25.11 5.39
N LEU A 6 -37.14 24.51 4.59
CA LEU A 6 -35.79 24.80 4.04
C LEU A 6 -34.65 24.85 5.08
N TYR A 7 -33.90 23.75 5.20
CA TYR A 7 -32.42 23.63 5.32
C TYR A 7 -32.03 22.13 5.11
N LEU A 8 -31.43 21.79 3.95
CA LEU A 8 -30.03 21.32 3.72
C LEU A 8 -29.66 20.01 4.45
N MET A 9 -29.70 18.83 3.80
CA MET A 9 -28.66 18.20 2.97
C MET A 9 -27.25 18.05 3.60
N ILE A 10 -26.88 16.78 3.75
CA ILE A 10 -25.55 16.13 3.76
C ILE A 10 -25.14 15.53 5.10
N GLY A 11 -25.42 14.23 5.20
CA GLY A 11 -24.84 13.29 6.15
C GLY A 11 -25.05 11.92 5.54
N ILE A 12 -24.20 11.56 4.56
CA ILE A 12 -24.17 10.21 3.99
C ILE A 12 -23.75 9.30 5.14
N HIS A 13 -24.70 8.66 5.80
CA HIS A 13 -24.44 7.39 6.46
C HIS A 13 -24.18 6.38 5.35
N MET A 14 -22.91 6.23 4.97
CA MET A 14 -22.47 4.95 4.45
C MET A 14 -22.49 4.00 5.64
N GLU A 15 -23.53 3.18 5.72
CA GLU A 15 -23.40 1.87 6.35
C GLU A 15 -22.25 1.17 5.61
N SER A 16 -21.03 1.23 6.17
CA SER A 16 -20.01 0.28 5.76
C SER A 16 -20.54 -1.08 6.18
N LYS A 17 -20.97 -1.90 5.22
CA LYS A 17 -21.14 -3.33 5.45
C LYS A 17 -19.85 -3.83 6.08
N THR A 18 -19.84 -4.04 7.40
CA THR A 18 -18.71 -4.64 8.10
C THR A 18 -18.56 -6.05 7.54
N ILE A 19 -17.51 -6.26 6.75
CA ILE A 19 -17.15 -7.59 6.24
C ILE A 19 -16.90 -8.46 7.47
N ASP A 20 -17.57 -9.61 7.55
CA ASP A 20 -17.36 -10.56 8.64
C ASP A 20 -15.87 -10.94 8.71
N SER A 21 -15.28 -10.82 9.90
CA SER A 21 -13.90 -11.21 10.16
C SER A 21 -13.84 -12.60 10.79
N ILE A 22 -12.94 -13.44 10.28
CA ILE A 22 -12.62 -14.74 10.89
C ILE A 22 -11.18 -14.73 11.39
N VAL A 23 -11.00 -15.21 12.61
CA VAL A 23 -9.72 -15.38 13.28
C VAL A 23 -9.49 -16.88 13.44
N PRO A 24 -8.63 -17.51 12.62
CA PRO A 24 -8.30 -18.92 12.76
C PRO A 24 -7.39 -19.14 13.97
N ALA A 25 -7.37 -20.38 14.49
CA ALA A 25 -6.47 -20.75 15.56
C ALA A 25 -4.99 -20.51 15.17
N SER A 26 -4.16 -20.07 16.11
CA SER A 26 -2.72 -19.86 15.82
C SER A 26 -1.94 -21.17 15.68
N ALA A 27 -2.45 -22.26 16.24
CA ALA A 27 -1.93 -23.60 15.98
C ALA A 27 -3.05 -24.64 15.99
N ALA A 28 -2.84 -25.70 15.23
CA ALA A 28 -3.78 -26.81 15.15
C ALA A 28 -3.07 -28.17 15.25
N LYS A 29 -3.86 -29.20 15.55
CA LYS A 29 -3.46 -30.60 15.52
C LYS A 29 -4.40 -31.38 14.62
N GLY A 30 -3.82 -32.14 13.69
CA GLY A 30 -4.57 -33.08 12.87
C GLY A 30 -5.06 -34.25 13.71
N LEU A 31 -6.37 -34.50 13.68
CA LEU A 31 -7.00 -35.67 14.26
C LEU A 31 -7.55 -36.56 13.15
N GLN A 32 -7.19 -37.84 13.21
CA GLN A 32 -7.80 -38.86 12.38
C GLN A 32 -8.96 -39.50 13.13
N LEU A 33 -10.19 -39.17 12.73
CA LEU A 33 -11.39 -39.77 13.31
C LEU A 33 -11.53 -41.23 12.83
N ALA A 34 -11.97 -42.14 13.71
CA ALA A 34 -12.17 -43.54 13.37
C ALA A 34 -13.23 -43.67 12.26
N GLY A 35 -12.79 -43.94 11.03
CA GLY A 35 -13.64 -44.10 9.84
C GLY A 35 -14.00 -42.80 9.09
N GLY A 36 -13.34 -41.66 9.37
CA GLY A 36 -13.67 -40.34 8.79
C GLY A 36 -12.48 -39.57 8.18
N SER A 37 -12.79 -38.42 7.57
CA SER A 37 -11.83 -37.43 7.07
C SER A 37 -10.99 -36.82 8.20
N MET A 38 -9.74 -36.44 7.92
CA MET A 38 -8.91 -35.71 8.88
C MET A 38 -9.60 -34.39 9.28
N MET A 39 -9.61 -34.10 10.58
CA MET A 39 -10.15 -32.88 11.16
C MET A 39 -9.04 -32.14 11.92
N GLU A 40 -9.03 -30.82 11.84
CA GLU A 40 -8.07 -30.00 12.60
C GLU A 40 -8.69 -29.59 13.94
N GLN A 41 -7.96 -29.77 15.03
CA GLN A 41 -8.33 -29.32 16.37
C GLN A 41 -7.47 -28.12 16.75
N ALA A 42 -8.08 -27.03 17.22
CA ALA A 42 -7.35 -25.87 17.72
C ALA A 42 -6.55 -26.23 18.98
N ILE A 43 -5.29 -25.81 19.02
CA ILE A 43 -4.48 -25.87 20.23
C ILE A 43 -4.76 -24.62 21.09
N PRO A 44 -4.93 -24.78 22.41
CA PRO A 44 -5.10 -23.65 23.33
C PRO A 44 -4.02 -22.58 23.18
N GLU A 45 -4.42 -21.31 23.15
CA GLU A 45 -3.52 -20.22 22.83
C GLU A 45 -2.45 -19.95 23.89
N ASP A 46 -2.77 -20.20 25.16
CA ASP A 46 -1.83 -20.21 26.28
C ASP A 46 -0.64 -21.14 26.02
N TYR A 47 -0.90 -22.36 25.53
CA TYR A 47 0.11 -23.34 25.16
C TYR A 47 1.00 -22.85 24.01
N VAL A 48 0.40 -22.23 23.00
CA VAL A 48 1.13 -21.67 21.83
C VAL A 48 2.03 -20.52 22.26
N MET A 49 1.49 -19.56 23.02
CA MET A 49 2.24 -18.40 23.51
C MET A 49 3.44 -18.82 24.36
N ALA A 50 3.24 -19.73 25.31
CA ALA A 50 4.31 -20.23 26.16
C ALA A 50 5.42 -20.93 25.36
N SER A 51 5.03 -21.78 24.40
CA SER A 51 5.98 -22.51 23.54
C SER A 51 6.82 -21.56 22.68
N ILE A 52 6.18 -20.56 22.06
CA ILE A 52 6.86 -19.57 21.23
C ILE A 52 7.80 -18.71 22.07
N LEU A 53 7.35 -18.26 23.25
CA LEU A 53 8.18 -17.47 24.16
C LEU A 53 9.43 -18.23 24.60
N LEU A 54 9.29 -19.50 24.99
CA LEU A 54 10.44 -20.34 25.37
C LEU A 54 11.41 -20.53 24.20
N ASN A 55 10.91 -20.79 23.00
CA ASN A 55 11.75 -20.90 21.81
C ASN A 55 12.49 -19.58 21.53
N ALA A 56 11.78 -18.46 21.65
CA ALA A 56 12.34 -17.13 21.48
C ALA A 56 13.44 -16.81 22.49
N LEU A 57 13.36 -17.34 23.72
CA LEU A 57 14.39 -17.19 24.74
C LEU A 57 15.63 -18.03 24.44
N GLU A 58 15.49 -19.22 23.84
CA GLU A 58 16.62 -20.02 23.36
C GLU A 58 17.31 -19.37 22.14
N GLU A 59 16.55 -18.74 21.25
CA GLU A 59 17.03 -18.10 20.02
C GLU A 59 17.63 -16.69 20.20
N ARG A 60 17.49 -16.09 21.39
CA ARG A 60 17.86 -14.67 21.62
C ARG A 60 19.32 -14.32 21.31
N ASN A 61 20.23 -15.31 21.25
CA ASN A 61 21.64 -15.13 20.84
C ASN A 61 22.36 -13.94 21.52
N GLY A 62 22.06 -13.70 22.81
CA GLY A 62 22.62 -12.58 23.58
C GLY A 62 22.10 -11.19 23.16
N MET A 63 20.87 -11.13 22.67
CA MET A 63 20.05 -9.91 22.53
C MET A 63 19.01 -9.86 23.64
N ASP A 64 18.59 -8.65 24.00
CA ASP A 64 17.57 -8.44 25.01
C ASP A 64 16.18 -8.54 24.37
N LEU A 65 15.26 -9.25 25.02
CA LEU A 65 13.87 -9.35 24.59
C LEU A 65 13.15 -8.02 24.89
N GLU A 66 12.69 -7.31 23.86
CA GLU A 66 12.02 -6.02 24.00
C GLU A 66 10.50 -6.18 24.11
N PHE A 67 9.91 -7.00 23.24
CA PHE A 67 8.46 -7.25 23.26
C PHE A 67 8.07 -8.59 22.63
N PHE A 68 6.87 -9.06 22.99
CA PHE A 68 6.19 -10.19 22.38
C PHE A 68 4.76 -9.77 22.03
N LEU A 69 4.37 -9.96 20.76
CA LEU A 69 3.08 -9.50 20.23
C LEU A 69 2.39 -10.60 19.43
N LYS A 70 1.05 -10.62 19.47
CA LYS A 70 0.19 -11.27 18.48
C LYS A 70 -0.15 -10.26 17.40
N ALA A 71 -0.06 -10.65 16.13
CA ALA A 71 -0.37 -9.80 15.00
C ALA A 71 -1.22 -10.52 13.95
N TYR A 72 -1.99 -9.74 13.20
CA TYR A 72 -2.87 -10.20 12.13
C TYR A 72 -2.53 -9.55 10.81
N LEU A 73 -2.31 -10.36 9.78
CA LEU A 73 -2.31 -9.91 8.38
C LEU A 73 -3.74 -10.05 7.83
N PRO A 74 -4.45 -8.95 7.53
CA PRO A 74 -5.79 -9.02 6.98
C PRO A 74 -5.76 -9.49 5.53
N ILE A 75 -6.53 -10.53 5.21
CA ILE A 75 -6.62 -11.14 3.89
C ILE A 75 -8.10 -11.23 3.50
N HIS A 76 -8.46 -10.55 2.41
CA HIS A 76 -9.79 -10.61 1.86
C HIS A 76 -9.97 -11.89 1.01
N VAL A 77 -11.01 -12.64 1.33
CA VAL A 77 -11.34 -13.91 0.69
C VAL A 77 -12.48 -13.69 -0.30
N ILE A 78 -12.18 -13.83 -1.59
CA ILE A 78 -13.13 -13.62 -2.68
C ILE A 78 -13.61 -14.99 -3.18
N LYS A 79 -14.89 -15.28 -2.98
CA LYS A 79 -15.49 -16.49 -3.53
C LYS A 79 -15.71 -16.38 -5.04
N SER A 80 -15.30 -17.40 -5.79
CA SER A 80 -15.62 -17.55 -7.20
C SER A 80 -17.14 -17.74 -7.40
N PRO A 81 -17.76 -17.11 -8.41
CA PRO A 81 -19.21 -17.20 -8.63
C PRO A 81 -19.68 -18.59 -9.11
N THR A 82 -18.79 -19.38 -9.71
CA THR A 82 -19.11 -20.63 -10.42
C THR A 82 -18.60 -21.88 -9.69
N THR A 83 -17.55 -21.75 -8.89
CA THR A 83 -16.82 -22.85 -8.25
C THR A 83 -16.60 -22.57 -6.76
N ASN A 84 -16.32 -23.61 -5.97
CA ASN A 84 -15.94 -23.48 -4.55
C ASN A 84 -14.44 -23.12 -4.39
N TRP A 85 -13.96 -22.24 -5.25
CA TRP A 85 -12.59 -21.77 -5.25
C TRP A 85 -12.56 -20.31 -4.84
N PHE A 86 -11.45 -19.88 -4.25
CA PHE A 86 -11.33 -18.57 -3.64
C PHE A 86 -10.06 -17.87 -4.14
N ALA A 87 -10.15 -16.56 -4.36
CA ALA A 87 -8.98 -15.71 -4.54
C ALA A 87 -8.68 -14.99 -3.22
N LEU A 88 -7.39 -14.80 -2.92
CA LEU A 88 -6.93 -14.18 -1.68
C LEU A 88 -6.21 -12.87 -1.97
N ILE A 89 -6.65 -11.78 -1.35
CA ILE A 89 -6.01 -10.46 -1.46
C ILE A 89 -5.60 -10.00 -0.06
N GLU A 90 -4.30 -9.93 0.22
CA GLU A 90 -3.82 -9.35 1.47
C GLU A 90 -3.80 -7.81 1.40
N ARG A 91 -4.10 -7.14 2.52
CA ARG A 91 -4.35 -5.69 2.53
C ARG A 91 -3.09 -4.83 2.68
N LEU A 92 -1.92 -5.42 2.91
CA LEU A 92 -0.65 -4.74 3.17
C LEU A 92 0.18 -4.51 1.89
N GLY A 93 -0.14 -5.19 0.78
CA GLY A 93 0.54 -5.04 -0.52
C GLY A 93 1.93 -5.69 -0.58
N LEU A 94 2.10 -6.82 0.11
CA LEU A 94 3.22 -7.76 0.05
C LEU A 94 3.33 -8.48 -1.30
N ALA A 95 2.20 -8.92 -1.85
CA ALA A 95 2.14 -9.64 -3.13
C ALA A 95 1.58 -8.74 -4.22
N SER A 96 1.80 -9.10 -5.48
CA SER A 96 1.14 -8.47 -6.62
C SER A 96 1.04 -9.49 -7.74
N SER A 97 -0.15 -9.66 -8.30
CA SER A 97 -0.39 -10.58 -9.41
C SER A 97 -1.26 -9.92 -10.47
N THR A 98 -1.02 -10.25 -11.74
CA THR A 98 -1.76 -9.70 -12.86
C THR A 98 -2.89 -10.62 -13.28
N ILE A 99 -4.07 -10.05 -13.50
CA ILE A 99 -5.23 -10.77 -14.07
C ILE A 99 -5.59 -10.20 -15.44
N PRO A 100 -6.02 -11.02 -16.40
CA PRO A 100 -6.60 -10.51 -17.63
C PRO A 100 -7.98 -9.91 -17.34
N THR A 101 -8.27 -8.80 -18.00
CA THR A 101 -9.57 -8.13 -17.95
C THR A 101 -10.17 -8.10 -19.34
N TYR A 102 -11.44 -8.47 -19.40
CA TYR A 102 -12.20 -8.57 -20.65
C TYR A 102 -13.37 -7.59 -20.60
N SER A 103 -13.76 -7.07 -21.76
CA SER A 103 -15.02 -6.36 -21.92
C SER A 103 -16.19 -7.33 -21.78
N ASP A 104 -17.32 -6.85 -21.27
CA ASP A 104 -18.56 -7.64 -21.22
C ASP A 104 -19.01 -8.00 -22.64
N ILE A 105 -19.18 -9.30 -22.89
CA ILE A 105 -19.65 -9.83 -24.18
C ILE A 105 -20.96 -10.54 -23.96
N ASP A 106 -22.02 -10.03 -24.58
CA ASP A 106 -23.33 -10.64 -24.53
C ASP A 106 -23.48 -11.73 -25.59
N PHE A 107 -22.97 -12.92 -25.29
CA PHE A 107 -23.10 -14.08 -26.18
C PHE A 107 -24.57 -14.45 -26.51
N LYS A 108 -25.53 -14.08 -25.66
CA LYS A 108 -26.95 -14.43 -25.88
C LYS A 108 -27.56 -13.58 -26.99
N SER A 109 -27.29 -12.28 -27.03
CA SER A 109 -27.78 -11.42 -28.11
C SER A 109 -27.24 -11.86 -29.46
N PHE A 110 -25.96 -12.24 -29.54
CA PHE A 110 -25.36 -12.80 -30.77
C PHE A 110 -26.07 -14.07 -31.23
N LYS A 111 -26.36 -15.00 -30.30
CA LYS A 111 -27.11 -16.23 -30.65
C LYS A 111 -28.51 -15.90 -31.19
N THR A 112 -29.20 -14.91 -30.62
CA THR A 112 -30.51 -14.48 -31.14
C THR A 112 -30.42 -13.79 -32.51
N ALA A 113 -29.36 -13.00 -32.75
CA ALA A 113 -29.10 -12.37 -34.03
C ALA A 113 -28.80 -13.41 -35.13
N LEU A 114 -27.98 -14.42 -34.82
CA LEU A 114 -27.70 -15.56 -35.72
C LEU A 114 -28.97 -16.31 -36.13
N ASN A 115 -29.85 -16.61 -35.17
CA ASN A 115 -31.10 -17.32 -35.45
C ASN A 115 -32.10 -16.49 -36.28
N SER A 116 -32.07 -15.16 -36.12
CA SER A 116 -32.95 -14.24 -36.86
C SER A 116 -32.42 -13.84 -38.23
N ALA A 117 -31.15 -14.10 -38.56
CA ALA A 117 -30.58 -13.85 -39.87
C ALA A 117 -31.28 -14.71 -40.96
N LEU A 118 -32.02 -14.05 -41.86
CA LEU A 118 -32.81 -14.70 -42.92
C LEU A 118 -32.13 -14.64 -44.30
N THR A 119 -31.12 -13.79 -44.47
CA THR A 119 -30.38 -13.59 -45.72
C THR A 119 -28.88 -13.75 -45.53
N ILE A 120 -28.18 -14.07 -46.62
CA ILE A 120 -26.71 -14.18 -46.65
C ILE A 120 -26.04 -12.87 -46.21
N GLU A 121 -26.58 -11.72 -46.62
CA GLU A 121 -26.04 -10.40 -46.23
C GLU A 121 -26.20 -10.16 -44.73
N SER A 122 -27.36 -10.52 -44.14
CA SER A 122 -27.57 -10.41 -42.69
C SER A 122 -26.69 -11.36 -41.89
N LEU A 123 -26.32 -12.52 -42.45
CA LEU A 123 -25.36 -13.43 -41.83
C LEU A 123 -23.94 -12.83 -41.89
N GLY A 124 -23.60 -12.17 -43.00
CA GLY A 124 -22.34 -11.45 -43.18
C GLY A 124 -22.12 -10.32 -42.17
N THR A 125 -23.18 -9.56 -41.82
CA THR A 125 -23.07 -8.50 -40.80
C THR A 125 -22.90 -9.08 -39.40
N VAL A 126 -23.65 -10.13 -39.06
CA VAL A 126 -23.54 -10.76 -37.73
C VAL A 126 -22.19 -11.44 -37.55
N THR A 127 -21.62 -12.02 -38.61
CA THR A 127 -20.26 -12.61 -38.57
C THR A 127 -19.18 -11.55 -38.43
N SER A 128 -19.29 -10.39 -39.09
CA SER A 128 -18.35 -9.29 -38.88
C SER A 128 -18.43 -8.70 -37.46
N ASP A 129 -19.64 -8.59 -36.91
CA ASP A 129 -19.83 -8.11 -35.54
C ASP A 129 -19.21 -9.09 -34.53
N LEU A 130 -19.43 -10.40 -34.71
CA LEU A 130 -18.79 -11.44 -33.90
C LEU A 130 -17.25 -11.36 -34.01
N ASP A 131 -16.73 -11.17 -35.23
CA ASP A 131 -15.29 -11.07 -35.47
C ASP A 131 -14.66 -9.90 -34.68
N SER A 132 -15.38 -8.78 -34.59
CA SER A 132 -14.95 -7.61 -33.84
C SER A 132 -14.98 -7.82 -32.32
N GLU A 133 -15.97 -8.52 -31.79
CA GLU A 133 -16.03 -8.83 -30.35
C GLU A 133 -14.98 -9.88 -29.96
N LEU A 134 -14.75 -10.89 -30.80
CA LEU A 134 -13.68 -11.86 -30.59
C LEU A 134 -12.29 -11.20 -30.57
N ASN A 135 -12.08 -10.16 -31.39
CA ASN A 135 -10.84 -9.36 -31.33
C ASN A 135 -10.63 -8.69 -29.97
N LYS A 136 -11.68 -8.17 -29.34
CA LYS A 136 -11.57 -7.54 -28.02
C LYS A 136 -11.13 -8.51 -26.93
N ILE A 137 -11.47 -9.81 -27.07
CA ILE A 137 -10.98 -10.84 -26.15
C ILE A 137 -9.48 -11.07 -26.33
N ILE A 138 -8.99 -11.05 -27.58
CA ILE A 138 -7.56 -11.22 -27.90
C ILE A 138 -6.76 -10.01 -27.40
N GLU A 139 -7.30 -8.80 -27.54
CA GLU A 139 -6.69 -7.53 -27.10
C GLU A 139 -6.84 -7.28 -25.59
N SER A 140 -7.08 -8.31 -24.79
CA SER A 140 -7.32 -8.18 -23.34
C SER A 140 -6.23 -7.38 -22.63
N ASN A 141 -6.64 -6.50 -21.71
CA ASN A 141 -5.71 -5.75 -20.88
C ASN A 141 -5.38 -6.54 -19.62
N SER A 142 -4.12 -6.49 -19.18
CA SER A 142 -3.72 -7.01 -17.86
C SER A 142 -3.92 -5.96 -16.78
N LEU A 143 -4.62 -6.31 -15.71
CA LEU A 143 -4.74 -5.51 -14.51
C LEU A 143 -3.81 -6.09 -13.44
N GLU A 144 -2.87 -5.29 -12.95
CA GLU A 144 -2.10 -5.63 -11.76
C GLU A 144 -2.96 -5.38 -10.51
N VAL A 145 -3.10 -6.40 -9.67
CA VAL A 145 -3.87 -6.32 -8.43
C VAL A 145 -2.90 -6.40 -7.26
N PRO A 146 -2.68 -5.30 -6.52
CA PRO A 146 -1.85 -5.32 -5.33
C PRO A 146 -2.49 -6.23 -4.28
N GLY A 147 -1.63 -6.99 -3.60
CA GLY A 147 -2.00 -7.96 -2.58
C GLY A 147 -2.58 -9.27 -3.08
N LEU A 148 -2.82 -9.44 -4.38
CA LEU A 148 -3.34 -10.70 -4.93
C LEU A 148 -2.28 -11.81 -4.82
N MET A 149 -2.60 -12.80 -3.99
CA MET A 149 -1.72 -13.93 -3.69
C MET A 149 -1.80 -15.00 -4.79
N SER A 150 -0.68 -15.66 -5.06
CA SER A 150 -0.57 -16.68 -6.10
C SER A 150 0.28 -17.87 -5.66
N GLY A 151 0.06 -19.01 -6.32
CA GLY A 151 0.83 -20.24 -6.17
C GLY A 151 0.93 -20.75 -4.73
N ALA A 152 2.14 -21.14 -4.34
CA ALA A 152 2.39 -21.85 -3.08
C ALA A 152 2.07 -21.01 -1.82
N ILE A 153 2.11 -19.67 -1.90
CA ILE A 153 1.77 -18.79 -0.78
C ILE A 153 0.25 -18.77 -0.59
N ALA A 154 -0.52 -18.65 -1.68
CA ALA A 154 -1.97 -18.70 -1.63
C ALA A 154 -2.43 -20.06 -1.07
N ASP A 155 -1.87 -21.15 -1.58
CA ASP A 155 -2.15 -22.51 -1.08
C ASP A 155 -1.85 -22.64 0.42
N ALA A 156 -0.72 -22.10 0.89
CA ALA A 156 -0.35 -22.14 2.29
C ALA A 156 -1.34 -21.40 3.19
N VAL A 157 -1.78 -20.19 2.79
CA VAL A 157 -2.78 -19.42 3.55
C VAL A 157 -4.14 -20.11 3.52
N SER A 158 -4.51 -20.77 2.41
CA SER A 158 -5.79 -21.47 2.29
C SER A 158 -6.01 -22.54 3.36
N ILE A 159 -4.93 -23.15 3.87
CA ILE A 159 -4.99 -24.12 4.98
C ILE A 159 -5.68 -23.53 6.22
N GLN A 160 -5.50 -22.24 6.48
CA GLN A 160 -6.09 -21.55 7.63
C GLN A 160 -7.61 -21.37 7.50
N LEU A 161 -8.16 -21.39 6.27
CA LEU A 161 -9.60 -21.35 6.06
C LEU A 161 -10.30 -22.65 6.47
N ASP A 162 -9.55 -23.75 6.54
CA ASP A 162 -10.03 -25.06 7.01
C ASP A 162 -9.83 -25.25 8.53
N TRP A 163 -9.15 -24.32 9.21
CA TRP A 163 -8.90 -24.42 10.65
C TRP A 163 -10.09 -23.91 11.47
N PRO A 164 -10.25 -24.35 12.73
CA PRO A 164 -11.23 -23.77 13.62
C PRO A 164 -10.98 -22.26 13.80
N TYR A 165 -12.05 -21.46 13.72
CA TYR A 165 -11.99 -20.00 13.81
C TYR A 165 -13.06 -19.44 14.75
N HIS A 166 -12.84 -18.20 15.21
CA HIS A 166 -13.84 -17.39 15.91
C HIS A 166 -13.95 -16.01 15.25
N THR A 167 -14.96 -15.23 15.66
CA THR A 167 -15.23 -13.88 15.12
C THR A 167 -14.72 -12.77 16.02
N ASN A 168 -14.47 -13.06 17.30
CA ASN A 168 -14.04 -12.05 18.27
C ASN A 168 -12.57 -11.71 18.07
N LEU A 169 -12.26 -10.41 17.92
CA LEU A 169 -10.90 -9.92 17.87
C LEU A 169 -10.34 -9.74 19.29
N GLU A 170 -9.10 -10.17 19.51
CA GLU A 170 -8.38 -9.90 20.74
C GLU A 170 -7.92 -8.45 20.75
N SER A 171 -8.31 -7.72 21.80
CA SER A 171 -8.03 -6.28 21.94
C SER A 171 -6.54 -5.93 21.98
N TYR A 172 -5.69 -6.89 22.36
CA TYR A 172 -4.24 -6.72 22.43
C TYR A 172 -3.52 -7.00 21.09
N ALA A 173 -4.18 -7.65 20.13
CA ALA A 173 -3.54 -8.04 18.88
C ALA A 173 -3.29 -6.84 17.96
N PHE A 174 -2.15 -6.84 17.28
CA PHE A 174 -1.79 -5.83 16.29
C PHE A 174 -2.34 -6.22 14.91
N SER A 175 -3.36 -5.54 14.42
CA SER A 175 -3.78 -5.70 13.02
C SER A 175 -2.95 -4.79 12.11
N PHE A 176 -2.36 -5.35 11.05
CA PHE A 176 -1.59 -4.55 10.10
C PHE A 176 -2.50 -3.51 9.42
N PRO A 177 -2.03 -2.26 9.26
CA PRO A 177 -2.79 -1.23 8.58
C PRO A 177 -3.00 -1.63 7.12
N SER A 178 -4.18 -1.29 6.59
CA SER A 178 -4.51 -1.55 5.20
C SER A 178 -3.90 -0.48 4.31
N MET A 179 -3.11 -0.91 3.32
CA MET A 179 -2.59 -0.05 2.24
C MET A 179 -3.59 0.05 1.08
N ILE A 180 -4.49 -0.93 0.95
CA ILE A 180 -5.52 -0.98 -0.08
C ILE A 180 -6.82 -0.43 0.53
N GLU A 181 -7.35 0.63 -0.10
CA GLU A 181 -8.63 1.23 0.29
C GLU A 181 -9.79 0.25 0.04
N ASP A 182 -10.85 0.32 0.85
CA ASP A 182 -12.01 -0.58 0.70
C ASP A 182 -12.72 -0.40 -0.66
N SER A 183 -12.68 0.82 -1.22
CA SER A 183 -13.20 1.16 -2.55
C SER A 183 -12.44 0.41 -3.66
N GLU A 184 -11.11 0.46 -3.64
CA GLU A 184 -10.23 -0.22 -4.58
C GLU A 184 -10.37 -1.74 -4.45
N LEU A 185 -10.42 -2.26 -3.21
CA LEU A 185 -10.61 -3.68 -2.95
C LEU A 185 -11.94 -4.20 -3.52
N ALA A 186 -13.02 -3.43 -3.38
CA ALA A 186 -14.32 -3.77 -3.96
C ALA A 186 -14.28 -3.79 -5.49
N GLU A 187 -13.62 -2.79 -6.10
CA GLU A 187 -13.44 -2.73 -7.56
C GLU A 187 -12.64 -3.93 -8.09
N HIS A 188 -11.50 -4.25 -7.46
CA HIS A 188 -10.67 -5.40 -7.83
C HIS A 188 -11.44 -6.72 -7.66
N SER A 189 -12.17 -6.87 -6.54
CA SER A 189 -12.97 -8.07 -6.26
C SER A 189 -14.05 -8.31 -7.32
N GLU A 190 -14.72 -7.25 -7.75
CA GLU A 190 -15.75 -7.33 -8.79
C GLU A 190 -15.15 -7.67 -10.16
N LYS A 191 -14.00 -7.08 -10.51
CA LYS A 191 -13.27 -7.42 -11.75
C LYS A 191 -12.85 -8.89 -11.78
N ILE A 192 -12.29 -9.42 -10.68
CA ILE A 192 -11.93 -10.84 -10.55
C ILE A 192 -13.15 -11.73 -10.77
N LYS A 193 -14.26 -11.46 -10.06
CA LYS A 193 -15.50 -12.24 -10.20
C LYS A 193 -16.04 -12.23 -11.64
N ARG A 194 -16.01 -11.08 -12.31
CA ARG A 194 -16.45 -10.94 -13.71
C ARG A 194 -15.56 -11.74 -14.66
N THR A 195 -14.24 -11.60 -14.54
CA THR A 195 -13.28 -12.36 -15.36
C THR A 195 -13.51 -13.87 -15.21
N LEU A 196 -13.67 -14.37 -13.97
CA LEU A 196 -13.92 -15.79 -13.73
C LEU A 196 -15.24 -16.27 -14.38
N SER A 197 -16.32 -15.52 -14.19
CA SER A 197 -17.62 -15.82 -14.80
C SER A 197 -17.57 -15.84 -16.33
N LEU A 198 -16.86 -14.88 -16.94
CA LEU A 198 -16.67 -14.81 -18.37
C LEU A 198 -15.85 -16.00 -18.89
N LEU A 199 -14.72 -16.34 -18.26
CA LEU A 199 -13.89 -17.46 -18.71
C LEU A 199 -14.61 -18.81 -18.62
N ASP A 200 -15.38 -19.03 -17.55
CA ASP A 200 -16.14 -20.27 -17.37
C ASP A 200 -17.25 -20.42 -18.41
N SER A 201 -17.90 -19.32 -18.78
CA SER A 201 -19.03 -19.33 -19.72
C SER A 201 -18.59 -19.23 -21.19
N ALA A 202 -17.57 -18.45 -21.52
CA ALA A 202 -17.19 -18.12 -22.89
C ALA A 202 -16.84 -19.35 -23.73
N SER A 203 -16.15 -20.34 -23.15
CA SER A 203 -15.76 -21.55 -23.87
C SER A 203 -16.96 -22.34 -24.42
N THR A 204 -18.05 -22.42 -23.65
CA THR A 204 -19.28 -23.11 -24.04
C THR A 204 -20.08 -22.29 -25.06
N HIS A 205 -20.21 -20.98 -24.82
CA HIS A 205 -20.97 -20.10 -25.69
C HIS A 205 -20.32 -19.94 -27.07
N ILE A 206 -18.98 -19.83 -27.16
CA ILE A 206 -18.27 -19.73 -28.45
C ILE A 206 -18.50 -20.99 -29.29
N ARG A 207 -18.41 -22.19 -28.69
CA ARG A 207 -18.65 -23.46 -29.41
C ARG A 207 -20.08 -23.55 -29.92
N ASP A 208 -21.05 -23.20 -29.09
CA ASP A 208 -22.48 -23.20 -29.43
C ASP A 208 -22.81 -22.17 -30.54
N ILE A 209 -22.18 -21.00 -30.51
CA ILE A 209 -22.28 -19.98 -31.56
C ILE A 209 -21.72 -20.50 -32.90
N LEU A 210 -20.53 -21.12 -32.89
CA LEU A 210 -19.93 -21.69 -34.11
C LEU A 210 -20.82 -22.78 -34.72
N GLN A 211 -21.35 -23.68 -33.89
CA GLN A 211 -22.28 -24.71 -34.36
C GLN A 211 -23.55 -24.09 -34.97
N THR A 212 -24.14 -23.09 -34.29
CA THR A 212 -25.33 -22.39 -34.79
C THR A 212 -25.04 -21.68 -36.12
N LEU A 213 -23.85 -21.10 -36.28
CA LEU A 213 -23.41 -20.43 -37.50
C LEU A 213 -23.28 -21.43 -38.67
N GLU A 214 -22.63 -22.57 -38.44
CA GLU A 214 -22.49 -23.65 -39.44
C GLU A 214 -23.87 -24.15 -39.89
N GLU A 215 -24.76 -24.50 -38.95
CA GLU A 215 -26.12 -24.94 -39.24
C GLU A 215 -26.90 -23.89 -40.05
N ARG A 216 -26.81 -22.62 -39.65
CA ARG A 216 -27.54 -21.54 -40.32
C ARG A 216 -27.01 -21.25 -41.71
N SER A 217 -25.69 -21.28 -41.90
CA SER A 217 -25.04 -21.11 -43.19
C SER A 217 -25.49 -22.19 -44.17
N HIS A 218 -25.56 -23.45 -43.72
CA HIS A 218 -25.99 -24.57 -44.54
C HIS A 218 -27.45 -24.43 -44.99
N ILE A 219 -28.35 -24.00 -44.10
CA ILE A 219 -29.76 -23.74 -44.43
C ILE A 219 -29.89 -22.64 -45.49
N LEU A 220 -29.15 -21.53 -45.34
CA LEU A 220 -29.23 -20.40 -46.26
C LEU A 220 -28.60 -20.71 -47.63
N LEU A 221 -27.49 -21.44 -47.67
CA LEU A 221 -26.87 -21.94 -48.91
C LEU A 221 -27.82 -22.89 -49.63
N THR A 222 -28.42 -23.85 -48.92
CA THR A 222 -29.40 -24.79 -49.50
C THR A 222 -30.62 -24.05 -50.07
N ARG A 223 -31.13 -23.02 -49.37
CA ARG A 223 -32.24 -22.19 -49.87
C ARG A 223 -31.84 -21.40 -51.12
N MET A 224 -30.62 -20.88 -51.17
CA MET A 224 -30.11 -20.19 -52.36
C MET A 224 -30.01 -21.15 -53.55
N GLU A 225 -29.42 -22.33 -53.34
CA GLU A 225 -29.33 -23.39 -54.36
C GLU A 225 -30.71 -23.77 -54.87
N GLN A 226 -31.68 -24.03 -54.00
CA GLN A 226 -33.07 -24.32 -54.38
C GLN A 226 -33.74 -23.19 -55.18
N GLY A 227 -33.34 -21.93 -54.99
CA GLY A 227 -33.86 -20.79 -55.75
C GLY A 227 -33.23 -20.63 -57.14
N HIS A 228 -31.96 -21.02 -57.30
CA HIS A 228 -31.20 -20.91 -58.54
C HIS A 228 -31.28 -22.17 -59.41
N LEU A 229 -31.34 -23.36 -58.82
CA LEU A 229 -31.35 -24.65 -59.52
C LEU A 229 -32.49 -24.76 -60.56
N PRO A 230 -33.77 -24.42 -60.24
CA PRO A 230 -34.84 -24.49 -61.23
C PRO A 230 -34.66 -23.48 -62.38
N LYS A 231 -34.01 -22.33 -62.11
CA LYS A 231 -33.72 -21.33 -63.15
C LYS A 231 -32.60 -21.82 -64.07
N ILE A 232 -31.58 -22.47 -63.51
CA ILE A 232 -30.48 -23.08 -64.27
C ILE A 232 -31.01 -24.23 -65.13
N GLU A 233 -31.84 -25.13 -64.57
CA GLU A 233 -32.44 -26.23 -65.32
C GLU A 233 -33.33 -25.76 -66.48
N ARG A 234 -34.14 -24.71 -66.27
CA ARG A 234 -34.93 -24.08 -67.35
C ARG A 234 -34.05 -23.49 -68.44
N LEU A 235 -32.94 -22.85 -68.06
CA LEU A 235 -31.96 -22.34 -69.02
C LEU A 235 -31.28 -23.50 -69.77
N ASP A 236 -30.94 -24.59 -69.10
CA ASP A 236 -30.31 -25.77 -69.71
C ASP A 236 -31.24 -26.49 -70.69
N GLN A 237 -32.52 -26.60 -70.37
CA GLN A 237 -33.52 -27.11 -71.31
C GLN A 237 -33.65 -26.19 -72.53
N ARG A 238 -33.72 -24.88 -72.32
CA ARG A 238 -33.87 -23.90 -73.39
C ARG A 238 -32.62 -23.80 -74.29
N ILE A 239 -31.43 -23.89 -73.71
CA ILE A 239 -30.15 -23.97 -74.43
C ILE A 239 -30.14 -25.21 -75.34
N ARG A 240 -30.51 -26.39 -74.80
CA ARG A 240 -30.60 -27.63 -75.60
C ARG A 240 -31.58 -27.52 -76.78
N VAL A 241 -32.76 -26.94 -76.55
CA VAL A 241 -33.74 -26.73 -77.64
C VAL A 241 -33.17 -25.78 -78.71
N LEU A 242 -32.52 -24.68 -78.31
CA LEU A 242 -31.91 -23.73 -79.24
C LEU A 242 -30.76 -24.36 -80.05
N GLU A 243 -29.94 -25.22 -79.44
CA GLU A 243 -28.87 -25.94 -80.13
C GLU A 243 -29.43 -26.84 -81.23
N VAL A 244 -30.44 -27.66 -80.92
CA VAL A 244 -31.12 -28.55 -81.88
C VAL A 244 -31.83 -27.75 -82.99
N GLU A 245 -32.47 -26.63 -82.65
CA GLU A 245 -33.11 -25.74 -83.65
C GLU A 245 -32.08 -25.12 -84.60
N ILE A 246 -30.94 -24.64 -84.08
CA ILE A 246 -29.86 -24.06 -84.89
C ILE A 246 -29.28 -25.12 -85.83
N GLU A 247 -29.00 -26.32 -85.34
CA GLU A 247 -28.46 -27.44 -86.12
C GLU A 247 -29.41 -27.86 -87.25
N ASN A 248 -30.72 -27.94 -86.97
CA ASN A 248 -31.75 -28.21 -87.97
C ASN A 248 -31.87 -27.10 -89.03
N ILE A 249 -31.77 -25.83 -88.62
CA ILE A 249 -31.81 -24.70 -89.56
C ILE A 249 -30.56 -24.68 -90.43
N GLU A 250 -29.38 -24.96 -89.87
CA GLU A 250 -28.12 -25.05 -90.60
C GLU A 250 -28.14 -26.20 -91.61
N HIS A 251 -28.68 -27.35 -91.24
CA HIS A 251 -28.91 -28.47 -92.16
C HIS A 251 -29.87 -28.10 -93.31
N LYS A 252 -30.95 -27.35 -93.04
CA LYS A 252 -31.85 -26.87 -94.11
C LYS A 252 -31.19 -25.87 -95.05
N ILE A 253 -30.33 -24.99 -94.52
CA ILE A 253 -29.55 -24.02 -95.31
C ILE A 253 -28.54 -24.73 -96.22
N SER A 254 -27.86 -25.79 -95.73
CA SER A 254 -26.90 -26.58 -96.51
C SER A 254 -27.57 -27.49 -97.55
N SER A 255 -28.76 -28.02 -97.24
CA SER A 255 -29.54 -28.89 -98.12
C SER A 255 -30.32 -28.16 -99.22
N GLY A 256 -30.37 -26.82 -99.20
CA GLY A 256 -31.07 -26.01 -100.20
C GLY A 256 -32.60 -26.02 -100.10
N ILE A 257 -33.16 -26.41 -98.96
CA ILE A 257 -34.60 -26.54 -98.73
C ILE A 257 -35.14 -25.25 -98.08
N GLY A 258 -35.89 -24.42 -98.84
CA GLY A 258 -36.58 -23.20 -98.35
C GLY A 258 -35.94 -21.86 -98.77
N LEU A 259 -36.56 -20.73 -98.36
CA LEU A 259 -36.07 -19.36 -98.62
C LEU A 259 -34.78 -19.08 -97.82
N LYS A 260 -33.63 -19.09 -98.53
CA LYS A 260 -32.27 -18.98 -97.94
C LYS A 260 -32.05 -17.75 -97.06
N GLU A 261 -32.65 -16.61 -97.42
CA GLU A 261 -32.46 -15.34 -96.71
C GLU A 261 -33.20 -15.29 -95.38
N GLU A 262 -34.45 -15.79 -95.34
CA GLU A 262 -35.23 -15.91 -94.11
C GLU A 262 -34.59 -16.92 -93.14
N LEU A 263 -34.12 -18.06 -93.64
CA LEU A 263 -33.44 -19.07 -92.81
C LEU A 263 -32.15 -18.53 -92.18
N LYS A 264 -31.40 -17.69 -92.91
CA LYS A 264 -30.21 -17.00 -92.36
C LYS A 264 -30.59 -15.99 -91.27
N GLN A 265 -31.65 -15.22 -91.44
CA GLN A 265 -32.14 -14.30 -90.40
C GLN A 265 -32.60 -15.04 -89.14
N ILE A 266 -33.31 -16.16 -89.30
CA ILE A 266 -33.75 -17.00 -88.17
C ILE A 266 -32.54 -17.63 -87.45
N SER A 267 -31.56 -18.16 -88.20
CA SER A 267 -30.32 -18.73 -87.63
C SER A 267 -29.55 -17.68 -86.81
N THR A 268 -29.37 -16.48 -87.34
CA THR A 268 -28.65 -15.40 -86.62
C THR A 268 -29.40 -14.94 -85.36
N ALA A 269 -30.74 -14.85 -85.41
CA ALA A 269 -31.56 -14.55 -84.24
C ALA A 269 -31.45 -15.63 -83.15
N ARG A 270 -31.49 -16.91 -83.53
CA ARG A 270 -31.37 -18.06 -82.61
C ARG A 270 -29.97 -18.16 -82.00
N LYS A 271 -28.91 -17.97 -82.77
CA LYS A 271 -27.52 -17.88 -82.26
C LYS A 271 -27.35 -16.74 -81.25
N LYS A 272 -27.99 -15.59 -81.49
CA LYS A 272 -27.99 -14.46 -80.54
C LYS A 272 -28.74 -14.80 -79.25
N ALA A 273 -29.86 -15.53 -79.32
CA ALA A 273 -30.59 -16.01 -78.15
C ALA A 273 -29.78 -17.03 -77.34
N LEU A 274 -29.15 -18.01 -78.02
CA LEU A 274 -28.26 -19.00 -77.40
C LEU A 274 -27.11 -18.34 -76.64
N LYS A 275 -26.42 -17.38 -77.27
CA LYS A 275 -25.33 -16.64 -76.62
C LYS A 275 -25.80 -15.91 -75.35
N ARG A 276 -26.99 -15.30 -75.38
CA ARG A 276 -27.57 -14.61 -74.20
C ARG A 276 -27.90 -15.59 -73.07
N ASP A 277 -28.50 -16.74 -73.39
CA ASP A 277 -28.91 -17.72 -72.39
C ASP A 277 -27.69 -18.43 -71.76
N ILE A 278 -26.65 -18.73 -72.55
CA ILE A 278 -25.35 -19.19 -72.04
C ILE A 278 -24.71 -18.15 -71.11
N SER A 279 -24.68 -16.87 -71.51
CA SER A 279 -24.14 -15.81 -70.65
C SER A 279 -24.92 -15.67 -69.34
N ARG A 280 -26.26 -15.73 -69.38
CA ARG A 280 -27.11 -15.67 -68.18
C ARG A 280 -26.89 -16.88 -67.25
N ARG A 281 -26.78 -18.08 -67.82
CA ARG A 281 -26.46 -19.29 -67.06
C ARG A 281 -25.11 -19.15 -66.37
N LYS A 282 -24.07 -18.74 -67.11
CA LYS A 282 -22.73 -18.52 -66.54
C LYS A 282 -22.76 -17.47 -65.43
N ALA A 283 -23.49 -16.37 -65.61
CA ALA A 283 -23.61 -15.33 -64.59
C ALA A 283 -24.29 -15.85 -63.31
N LEU A 284 -25.38 -16.63 -63.43
CA LEU A 284 -26.07 -17.20 -62.27
C LEU A 284 -25.21 -18.22 -61.52
N ILE A 285 -24.48 -19.07 -62.23
CA ILE A 285 -23.54 -20.02 -61.61
C ILE A 285 -22.41 -19.27 -60.93
N ALA A 286 -21.82 -18.27 -61.59
CA ALA A 286 -20.75 -17.45 -61.03
C ALA A 286 -21.20 -16.74 -59.75
N GLU A 287 -22.37 -16.10 -59.76
CA GLU A 287 -22.93 -15.42 -58.58
C GLU A 287 -23.16 -16.40 -57.41
N MET A 288 -23.68 -17.61 -57.70
CA MET A 288 -23.90 -18.64 -56.68
C MET A 288 -22.57 -19.14 -56.09
N THR A 289 -21.57 -19.42 -56.94
CA THR A 289 -20.25 -19.88 -56.50
C THR A 289 -19.51 -18.81 -55.72
N GLU A 290 -19.60 -17.55 -56.13
CA GLU A 290 -18.93 -16.42 -55.47
C GLU A 290 -19.48 -16.19 -54.06
N LYS A 291 -20.81 -16.17 -53.90
CA LYS A 291 -21.46 -16.03 -52.59
C LYS A 291 -21.17 -17.23 -51.69
N SER A 292 -21.20 -18.45 -52.24
CA SER A 292 -20.87 -19.67 -51.48
C SER A 292 -19.42 -19.67 -51.01
N SER A 293 -18.46 -19.35 -51.89
CA SER A 293 -17.05 -19.29 -51.52
C SER A 293 -16.77 -18.22 -50.48
N LYS A 294 -17.43 -17.06 -50.59
CA LYS A 294 -17.26 -15.96 -49.63
C LYS A 294 -17.75 -16.32 -48.24
N ILE A 295 -18.95 -16.91 -48.13
CA ILE A 295 -19.49 -17.36 -46.85
C ILE A 295 -18.60 -18.44 -46.23
N SER A 296 -18.14 -19.40 -47.03
CA SER A 296 -17.23 -20.45 -46.55
C SER A 296 -15.93 -19.84 -46.01
N SER A 297 -15.32 -18.90 -46.75
CA SER A 297 -14.09 -18.26 -46.27
C SER A 297 -14.29 -17.41 -45.02
N ASP A 298 -15.43 -16.71 -44.92
CA ASP A 298 -15.75 -15.88 -43.75
C ASP A 298 -15.96 -16.76 -42.51
N ILE A 299 -16.64 -17.91 -42.65
CA ILE A 299 -16.83 -18.90 -41.59
C ILE A 299 -15.49 -19.53 -41.20
N ASP A 300 -14.69 -19.98 -42.17
CA ASP A 300 -13.39 -20.61 -41.89
C ASP A 300 -12.45 -19.64 -41.15
N SER A 301 -12.43 -18.38 -41.57
CA SER A 301 -11.68 -17.32 -40.89
C SER A 301 -12.15 -17.14 -39.44
N LEU A 302 -13.47 -17.07 -39.24
CA LEU A 302 -14.07 -16.90 -37.92
C LEU A 302 -13.83 -18.10 -37.01
N THR A 303 -13.90 -19.32 -37.53
CA THR A 303 -13.65 -20.57 -36.81
C THR A 303 -12.19 -20.63 -36.34
N ASN A 304 -11.23 -20.33 -37.23
CA ASN A 304 -9.81 -20.28 -36.88
C ASN A 304 -9.55 -19.24 -35.77
N LYS A 305 -10.20 -18.08 -35.87
CA LYS A 305 -10.07 -17.02 -34.86
C LYS A 305 -10.72 -17.40 -33.54
N ALA A 306 -11.91 -17.97 -33.56
CA ALA A 306 -12.60 -18.47 -32.37
C ALA A 306 -11.76 -19.56 -31.68
N GLN A 307 -11.06 -20.41 -32.44
CA GLN A 307 -10.15 -21.40 -31.88
C GLN A 307 -8.91 -20.75 -31.24
N THR A 308 -8.39 -19.68 -31.83
CA THR A 308 -7.33 -18.83 -31.23
C THR A 308 -7.82 -18.18 -29.94
N VAL A 309 -9.05 -17.67 -29.90
CA VAL A 309 -9.68 -17.13 -28.69
C VAL A 309 -9.84 -18.20 -27.62
N LEU A 310 -10.32 -19.40 -27.97
CA LEU A 310 -10.47 -20.51 -27.03
C LEU A 310 -9.13 -20.94 -26.42
N THR A 311 -8.05 -20.96 -27.21
CA THR A 311 -6.70 -21.26 -26.69
C THR A 311 -6.21 -20.15 -25.75
N SER A 312 -6.44 -18.88 -26.09
CA SER A 312 -6.14 -17.74 -25.20
C SER A 312 -6.93 -17.83 -23.89
N ILE A 313 -8.24 -18.07 -23.95
CA ILE A 313 -9.12 -18.27 -22.78
C ILE A 313 -8.62 -19.42 -21.90
N ASN A 314 -8.24 -20.57 -22.49
CA ASN A 314 -7.71 -21.69 -21.72
C ASN A 314 -6.39 -21.35 -21.04
N SER A 315 -5.46 -20.65 -21.73
CA SER A 315 -4.20 -20.22 -21.12
C SER A 315 -4.40 -19.19 -19.99
N ALA A 316 -5.36 -18.28 -20.17
CA ALA A 316 -5.77 -17.33 -19.14
C ALA A 316 -6.40 -18.05 -17.95
N ARG A 317 -7.17 -19.12 -18.20
CA ARG A 317 -7.74 -19.95 -17.16
C ARG A 317 -6.68 -20.71 -16.37
N GLU A 318 -5.73 -21.34 -17.04
CA GLU A 318 -4.60 -22.02 -16.38
C GLU A 318 -3.78 -21.04 -15.51
N SER A 319 -3.59 -19.81 -15.99
CA SER A 319 -2.93 -18.74 -15.23
C SER A 319 -3.74 -18.35 -13.99
N LEU A 320 -5.07 -18.24 -14.11
CA LEU A 320 -5.97 -17.93 -12.99
C LEU A 320 -6.13 -19.08 -12.01
N ASP A 321 -6.05 -20.33 -12.45
CA ASP A 321 -6.11 -21.47 -11.55
C ASP A 321 -4.95 -21.45 -10.54
N SER A 322 -3.80 -20.87 -10.90
CA SER A 322 -2.69 -20.63 -9.95
C SER A 322 -2.96 -19.53 -8.91
N LEU A 323 -3.99 -18.69 -9.14
CA LEU A 323 -4.42 -17.61 -8.23
C LEU A 323 -5.58 -18.04 -7.33
N LEU A 324 -6.17 -19.19 -7.62
CA LEU A 324 -7.36 -19.67 -6.95
C LEU A 324 -7.03 -20.87 -6.09
N VAL A 325 -7.57 -20.87 -4.87
CA VAL A 325 -7.36 -21.93 -3.89
C VAL A 325 -8.65 -22.66 -3.58
N GLY A 326 -8.55 -23.99 -3.44
CA GLY A 326 -9.66 -24.83 -3.00
C GLY A 326 -9.71 -24.90 -1.47
N VAL A 327 -10.91 -24.75 -0.90
CA VAL A 327 -11.14 -24.88 0.55
C VAL A 327 -12.02 -26.11 0.79
N ARG A 328 -11.69 -26.91 1.81
CA ARG A 328 -12.46 -28.14 2.13
C ARG A 328 -13.74 -27.80 2.89
N SER A 329 -13.72 -26.74 3.69
CA SER A 329 -14.86 -26.26 4.48
C SER A 329 -15.84 -25.42 3.64
N ALA A 330 -17.12 -25.79 3.65
CA ALA A 330 -18.17 -25.16 2.85
C ALA A 330 -18.81 -23.91 3.48
N ASN A 331 -18.38 -23.50 4.69
CA ASN A 331 -19.08 -22.53 5.53
C ASN A 331 -18.59 -21.07 5.41
N ILE A 332 -17.88 -20.71 4.34
CA ILE A 332 -17.48 -19.30 4.11
C ILE A 332 -18.68 -18.52 3.51
N PRO A 333 -19.14 -17.42 4.16
CA PRO A 333 -20.14 -16.51 3.64
C PRO A 333 -19.95 -16.12 2.17
N LYS A 334 -21.06 -15.97 1.43
CA LYS A 334 -21.03 -15.63 0.00
C LYS A 334 -20.58 -14.19 -0.28
N GLU A 335 -20.73 -13.27 0.67
CA GLU A 335 -20.41 -11.85 0.49
C GLU A 335 -18.90 -11.55 0.58
N GLY A 336 -18.07 -12.55 0.86
CA GLY A 336 -16.64 -12.39 1.12
C GLY A 336 -16.35 -12.20 2.60
N VAL A 337 -15.18 -12.64 3.05
CA VAL A 337 -14.80 -12.65 4.47
C VAL A 337 -13.38 -12.10 4.60
N CYS A 338 -13.10 -11.41 5.70
CA CYS A 338 -11.74 -11.01 6.05
C CYS A 338 -11.11 -12.08 6.94
N LEU A 339 -10.18 -12.84 6.40
CA LEU A 339 -9.32 -13.75 7.15
C LEU A 339 -8.22 -12.93 7.84
N LEU A 340 -8.19 -12.96 9.17
CA LEU A 340 -7.13 -12.34 9.95
C LEU A 340 -6.04 -13.37 10.20
N PHE A 341 -5.07 -13.47 9.28
CA PHE A 341 -4.02 -14.48 9.34
C PHE A 341 -3.11 -14.24 10.57
N PRO A 342 -3.09 -15.15 11.57
CA PRO A 342 -2.41 -14.93 12.84
C PRO A 342 -0.92 -15.22 12.74
N PHE A 343 -0.10 -14.44 13.42
CA PHE A 343 1.28 -14.78 13.71
C PHE A 343 1.77 -14.05 14.95
N PHE A 344 2.85 -14.53 15.54
CA PHE A 344 3.50 -13.83 16.64
C PHE A 344 4.76 -13.10 16.17
N VAL A 345 4.99 -11.92 16.74
CA VAL A 345 6.16 -11.09 16.48
C VAL A 345 6.94 -10.94 17.77
N VAL A 346 8.22 -11.31 17.73
CA VAL A 346 9.15 -11.13 18.84
C VAL A 346 10.18 -10.08 18.46
N GLY A 347 10.28 -9.03 19.26
CA GLY A 347 11.26 -7.97 19.10
C GLY A 347 12.47 -8.18 20.00
N TYR A 348 13.66 -8.21 19.40
CA TYR A 348 14.94 -8.23 20.10
C TYR A 348 15.67 -6.91 19.91
N SER A 349 16.28 -6.40 20.98
CA SER A 349 17.06 -5.17 20.97
C SER A 349 18.52 -5.45 21.29
N LYS A 350 19.43 -4.84 20.52
CA LYS A 350 20.86 -4.79 20.89
C LYS A 350 21.44 -3.46 20.44
N LYS A 351 21.93 -2.65 21.41
CA LYS A 351 22.51 -1.32 21.14
C LYS A 351 21.59 -0.41 20.31
N GLY A 352 20.27 -0.48 20.54
CA GLY A 352 19.27 0.34 19.84
C GLY A 352 18.86 -0.16 18.46
N GLN A 353 19.41 -1.28 17.97
CA GLN A 353 18.92 -1.95 16.76
C GLN A 353 17.84 -2.97 17.12
N LEU A 354 16.66 -2.82 16.52
CA LEU A 354 15.52 -3.73 16.66
C LEU A 354 15.59 -4.81 15.58
N ARG A 355 15.60 -6.07 16.00
CA ARG A 355 15.44 -7.25 15.15
C ARG A 355 14.10 -7.89 15.46
N LEU A 356 13.35 -8.25 14.43
CA LEU A 356 12.06 -8.92 14.56
C LEU A 356 12.19 -10.37 14.11
N ASN A 357 11.61 -11.28 14.89
CA ASN A 357 11.39 -12.67 14.48
C ASN A 357 9.89 -12.93 14.40
N TYR A 358 9.47 -13.73 13.42
CA TYR A 358 8.07 -14.00 13.11
C TYR A 358 7.77 -15.49 13.26
N TYR A 359 6.66 -15.79 13.94
CA TYR A 359 6.20 -17.15 14.18
C TYR A 359 4.83 -17.34 13.53
N PRO A 360 4.77 -18.00 12.36
CA PRO A 360 3.53 -18.19 11.60
C PRO A 360 2.66 -19.29 12.23
N PRO A 361 1.43 -19.49 11.71
CA PRO A 361 0.57 -20.58 12.17
C PRO A 361 1.27 -21.93 12.07
N SER A 362 1.11 -22.74 13.11
CA SER A 362 1.93 -23.95 13.28
C SER A 362 1.10 -25.19 13.60
N ARG A 363 1.66 -26.37 13.32
CA ARG A 363 1.06 -27.66 13.65
C ARG A 363 1.81 -28.30 14.80
N LEU A 364 1.08 -28.93 15.72
CA LEU A 364 1.67 -29.70 16.80
C LEU A 364 2.32 -30.98 16.26
N LYS A 365 3.56 -31.28 16.68
CA LYS A 365 4.25 -32.54 16.36
C LYS A 365 3.60 -33.70 17.12
N ASP A 366 3.38 -34.82 16.44
CA ASP A 366 2.94 -36.07 17.08
C ASP A 366 4.10 -36.92 17.66
N ASN A 367 5.32 -36.37 17.70
CA ASN A 367 6.51 -37.09 18.14
C ASN A 367 6.64 -37.14 19.68
N ASP A 368 7.11 -38.27 20.20
CA ASP A 368 7.39 -38.52 21.63
C ASP A 368 8.67 -37.84 22.16
N GLU A 369 9.15 -36.77 21.52
CA GLU A 369 10.32 -36.06 22.04
C GLU A 369 9.97 -35.36 23.36
N ARG A 370 10.75 -35.67 24.40
CA ARG A 370 10.61 -35.11 25.76
C ARG A 370 11.92 -34.51 26.23
N VAL A 371 11.85 -33.62 27.21
CA VAL A 371 13.05 -33.05 27.82
C VAL A 371 13.92 -34.15 28.44
N GLY A 372 15.20 -34.11 28.12
CA GLY A 372 16.20 -35.06 28.63
C GLY A 372 17.13 -34.42 29.65
N ILE A 373 18.24 -35.09 29.95
CA ILE A 373 19.21 -34.57 30.92
C ILE A 373 19.83 -33.25 30.43
N ARG A 374 20.11 -33.12 29.13
CA ARG A 374 20.85 -31.99 28.53
C ARG A 374 19.99 -30.88 27.92
N ARG A 375 18.69 -31.11 27.73
CA ARG A 375 17.77 -30.15 27.11
C ARG A 375 16.69 -29.80 28.11
N ASP A 376 16.46 -28.51 28.31
CA ASP A 376 15.50 -28.00 29.29
C ASP A 376 14.15 -27.66 28.65
N PHE A 377 14.10 -27.59 27.31
CA PHE A 377 12.92 -27.36 26.50
C PHE A 377 13.00 -28.14 25.17
N VAL A 378 11.83 -28.54 24.65
CA VAL A 378 11.65 -29.11 23.30
C VAL A 378 10.51 -28.36 22.61
N TYR A 379 10.81 -27.68 21.51
CA TYR A 379 9.80 -26.93 20.76
C TYR A 379 8.83 -27.87 20.01
N PRO A 380 7.53 -27.89 20.37
CA PRO A 380 6.59 -28.91 19.90
C PRO A 380 5.94 -28.58 18.55
N PHE A 381 6.29 -27.45 17.94
CA PHE A 381 5.64 -26.95 16.73
C PHE A 381 6.54 -27.02 15.50
N PHE A 382 5.89 -27.08 14.33
CA PHE A 382 6.49 -26.84 13.02
C PHE A 382 5.53 -26.02 12.17
N PHE A 383 6.02 -25.32 11.15
CA PHE A 383 5.19 -24.48 10.29
C PHE A 383 4.10 -25.32 9.62
N ALA A 384 2.87 -24.79 9.55
CA ALA A 384 1.79 -25.52 8.89
C ALA A 384 2.03 -25.70 7.39
N SER A 385 2.87 -24.86 6.79
CA SER A 385 3.36 -24.96 5.41
C SER A 385 4.79 -24.43 5.30
N GLU A 386 5.59 -25.04 4.42
CA GLU A 386 6.95 -24.57 4.12
C GLU A 386 6.95 -23.18 3.44
N SER A 387 5.90 -22.87 2.67
CA SER A 387 5.74 -21.59 1.95
C SER A 387 5.53 -20.39 2.88
N TYR A 388 5.25 -20.60 4.16
CA TYR A 388 5.21 -19.49 5.13
C TYR A 388 6.56 -18.79 5.28
N SER A 389 7.67 -19.48 5.02
CA SER A 389 8.99 -18.86 4.99
C SER A 389 9.09 -17.75 3.92
N GLU A 390 8.46 -17.95 2.77
CA GLU A 390 8.40 -16.96 1.70
C GLU A 390 7.54 -15.76 2.08
N LEU A 391 6.34 -16.01 2.65
CA LEU A 391 5.46 -14.95 3.16
C LEU A 391 6.15 -14.10 4.24
N ILE A 392 6.86 -14.74 5.18
CA ILE A 392 7.63 -14.06 6.22
C ILE A 392 8.75 -13.23 5.62
N SER A 393 9.46 -13.75 4.61
CA SER A 393 10.50 -12.98 3.93
C SER A 393 9.95 -11.71 3.25
N LEU A 394 8.76 -11.78 2.66
CA LEU A 394 8.08 -10.61 2.10
C LEU A 394 7.68 -9.61 3.19
N LEU A 395 7.11 -10.09 4.31
CA LEU A 395 6.78 -9.27 5.48
C LEU A 395 8.03 -8.57 6.06
N GLU A 396 9.13 -9.30 6.23
CA GLU A 396 10.41 -8.78 6.70
C GLU A 396 10.95 -7.67 5.80
N LYS A 397 10.93 -7.88 4.48
CA LYS A 397 11.32 -6.86 3.49
C LYS A 397 10.42 -5.62 3.58
N ARG A 398 9.11 -5.81 3.68
CA ARG A 398 8.15 -4.71 3.80
C ARG A 398 8.39 -3.90 5.07
N ILE A 399 8.46 -4.55 6.22
CA ILE A 399 8.66 -3.90 7.52
C ILE A 399 10.05 -3.25 7.59
N SER A 400 11.09 -3.88 7.02
CA SER A 400 12.43 -3.28 7.00
C SER A 400 12.57 -2.09 6.04
N SER A 401 11.72 -2.00 5.00
CA SER A 401 11.65 -0.83 4.12
C SER A 401 10.82 0.31 4.73
N ASP A 402 9.75 0.00 5.45
CA ASP A 402 8.80 0.97 5.97
C ASP A 402 9.13 1.41 7.41
N ILE A 403 9.60 2.64 7.55
CA ILE A 403 9.93 3.23 8.87
C ILE A 403 8.65 3.47 9.68
N SER A 404 7.54 3.85 9.03
CA SER A 404 6.27 4.14 9.69
C SER A 404 5.67 2.88 10.31
N LEU A 405 5.69 1.78 9.56
CA LEU A 405 5.18 0.49 10.02
C LEU A 405 6.00 -0.04 11.21
N ARG A 406 7.33 0.07 11.18
CA ARG A 406 8.18 -0.28 12.33
C ARG A 406 7.88 0.56 13.57
N LYS A 407 7.69 1.87 13.38
CA LYS A 407 7.29 2.76 14.49
C LYS A 407 5.91 2.38 15.04
N SER A 408 4.96 2.03 14.17
CA SER A 408 3.62 1.58 14.57
C SER A 408 3.68 0.30 15.39
N ILE A 409 4.44 -0.71 14.95
CA ILE A 409 4.64 -1.96 15.70
C ILE A 409 5.25 -1.66 17.06
N ARG A 410 6.30 -0.83 17.11
CA ARG A 410 6.97 -0.47 18.37
C ARG A 410 6.09 0.36 19.30
N SER A 411 5.25 1.23 18.75
CA SER A 411 4.28 2.02 19.52
C SER A 411 3.21 1.12 20.12
N HIS A 412 2.61 0.23 19.31
CA HIS A 412 1.65 -0.76 19.78
C HIS A 412 2.24 -1.69 20.84
N ALA A 413 3.52 -2.07 20.67
CA ALA A 413 4.25 -2.88 21.63
C ALA A 413 4.40 -2.21 23.01
N LYS A 414 4.36 -0.88 23.13
CA LYS A 414 4.42 -0.24 24.45
C LYS A 414 3.18 -0.52 25.28
N ASP A 415 2.01 -0.57 24.64
CA ASP A 415 0.73 -0.66 25.34
C ASP A 415 0.20 -2.09 25.41
N ASN A 416 0.44 -2.88 24.37
CA ASN A 416 -0.14 -4.21 24.19
C ASN A 416 0.90 -5.34 24.19
N ASN A 417 2.05 -5.15 24.85
CA ASN A 417 3.03 -6.22 25.02
C ASN A 417 2.41 -7.40 25.80
N LEU A 418 2.45 -8.60 25.23
CA LEU A 418 1.94 -9.81 25.89
C LEU A 418 2.69 -10.13 27.18
N LEU A 419 3.92 -9.61 27.36
CA LEU A 419 4.70 -9.77 28.59
C LEU A 419 4.28 -8.81 29.72
N ALA A 420 3.57 -7.72 29.38
CA ALA A 420 3.14 -6.70 30.34
C ALA A 420 1.68 -6.88 30.77
N LEU A 421 0.81 -7.41 29.91
CA LEU A 421 -0.63 -7.52 30.21
C LEU A 421 -0.93 -8.62 31.23
N ALA A 422 -1.72 -8.29 32.26
CA ALA A 422 -2.02 -9.19 33.38
C ALA A 422 -2.66 -10.52 32.94
N HIS A 423 -3.58 -10.49 31.97
CA HIS A 423 -4.27 -11.71 31.52
C HIS A 423 -3.35 -12.62 30.69
N THR A 424 -2.54 -12.06 29.80
CA THR A 424 -1.64 -12.83 28.92
C THR A 424 -0.48 -13.41 29.71
N ARG A 425 0.00 -12.73 30.76
CA ARG A 425 0.95 -13.27 31.74
C ARG A 425 0.44 -14.55 32.40
N LYS A 426 -0.82 -14.55 32.87
CA LYS A 426 -1.45 -15.73 33.46
C LYS A 426 -1.52 -16.87 32.44
N MET A 427 -1.94 -16.57 31.21
CA MET A 427 -1.95 -17.55 30.12
C MET A 427 -0.56 -18.11 29.82
N ILE A 428 0.49 -17.28 29.74
CA ILE A 428 1.86 -17.75 29.49
C ILE A 428 2.31 -18.71 30.61
N ILE A 429 2.02 -18.39 31.88
CA ILE A 429 2.36 -19.26 33.01
C ILE A 429 1.56 -20.57 32.98
N GLU A 430 0.26 -20.51 32.70
CA GLU A 430 -0.62 -21.69 32.57
C GLU A 430 -0.18 -22.58 31.40
N GLY A 431 0.10 -22.00 30.24
CA GLY A 431 0.63 -22.71 29.07
C GLY A 431 1.98 -23.36 29.36
N THR A 432 2.86 -22.72 30.14
CA THR A 432 4.14 -23.32 30.56
C THR A 432 3.93 -24.51 31.48
N LYS A 433 2.95 -24.45 32.40
CA LYS A 433 2.57 -25.59 33.23
C LYS A 433 1.99 -26.74 32.40
N SER A 434 1.21 -26.43 31.37
CA SER A 434 0.72 -27.43 30.42
C SER A 434 1.86 -28.10 29.65
N LEU A 435 2.86 -27.32 29.21
CA LEU A 435 4.08 -27.86 28.58
C LEU A 435 4.92 -28.74 29.54
N LEU A 436 4.98 -28.37 30.82
CA LEU A 436 5.60 -29.20 31.86
C LEU A 436 4.86 -30.53 32.03
N ALA A 437 3.53 -30.49 32.06
CA ALA A 437 2.69 -31.69 32.18
C ALA A 437 2.90 -32.65 30.98
N ASP A 438 3.11 -32.10 29.78
CA ASP A 438 3.46 -32.85 28.57
C ASP A 438 4.93 -33.30 28.53
N GLY A 439 5.76 -32.95 29.52
CA GLY A 439 7.18 -33.30 29.57
C GLY A 439 8.02 -32.62 28.48
N LEU A 440 7.60 -31.44 28.01
CA LEU A 440 8.31 -30.64 27.01
C LEU A 440 9.18 -29.54 27.62
N VAL A 441 9.01 -29.27 28.91
CA VAL A 441 9.70 -28.21 29.66
C VAL A 441 10.14 -28.77 31.01
N LYS A 442 11.30 -28.34 31.53
CA LYS A 442 11.69 -28.60 32.93
C LYS A 442 11.13 -27.54 33.88
N GLU A 443 10.89 -27.93 35.13
CA GLU A 443 10.35 -27.03 36.17
C GLU A 443 11.17 -25.74 36.34
N SER A 444 12.51 -25.80 36.19
CA SER A 444 13.39 -24.63 36.25
C SER A 444 13.02 -23.52 35.24
N LYS A 445 12.41 -23.87 34.11
CA LYS A 445 11.98 -22.90 33.09
C LYS A 445 10.72 -22.13 33.47
N ILE A 446 9.92 -22.65 34.41
CA ILE A 446 8.79 -21.89 34.96
C ILE A 446 9.33 -20.70 35.75
N GLU A 447 10.34 -20.93 36.59
CA GLU A 447 11.03 -19.87 37.33
C GLU A 447 11.68 -18.86 36.37
N ASP A 448 12.34 -19.33 35.30
CA ASP A 448 12.91 -18.44 34.27
C ASP A 448 11.84 -17.52 33.64
N ILE A 449 10.64 -18.04 33.34
CA ILE A 449 9.53 -17.24 32.80
C ILE A 449 8.99 -16.26 33.83
N VAL A 450 8.76 -16.69 35.07
CA VAL A 450 8.27 -15.79 36.12
C VAL A 450 9.25 -14.63 36.33
N ASN A 451 10.54 -14.94 36.46
CA ASN A 451 11.60 -13.94 36.57
C ASN A 451 11.66 -13.01 35.36
N LEU A 452 11.46 -13.54 34.14
CA LEU A 452 11.41 -12.72 32.92
C LEU A 452 10.21 -11.77 32.94
N LEU A 453 9.03 -12.28 33.31
CA LEU A 453 7.82 -11.48 33.36
C LEU A 453 8.02 -10.34 34.35
N ASP A 454 8.55 -10.58 35.55
CA ASP A 454 8.80 -9.54 36.57
C ASP A 454 9.65 -8.35 36.09
N VAL A 455 10.47 -8.51 35.03
CA VAL A 455 11.22 -7.40 34.41
C VAL A 455 10.30 -6.38 33.74
N PHE A 456 9.14 -6.81 33.24
CA PHE A 456 8.16 -5.95 32.58
C PHE A 456 7.14 -5.41 33.60
N PRO A 457 6.77 -4.12 33.56
CA PRO A 457 5.74 -3.58 34.44
C PRO A 457 4.37 -4.15 34.06
N GLU A 458 3.65 -4.67 35.05
CA GLU A 458 2.31 -5.21 34.82
C GLU A 458 1.31 -4.09 34.50
N LYS A 459 0.55 -4.29 33.43
CA LYS A 459 -0.56 -3.41 33.02
C LYS A 459 -1.86 -4.19 33.13
N SER A 460 -2.84 -3.62 33.83
CA SER A 460 -4.22 -4.11 33.76
C SER A 460 -4.80 -3.82 32.36
N PRO A 461 -5.63 -4.71 31.80
CA PRO A 461 -6.24 -4.47 30.51
C PRO A 461 -7.03 -3.16 30.55
N VAL A 462 -6.72 -2.24 29.64
CA VAL A 462 -7.67 -1.20 29.26
C VAL A 462 -8.70 -1.94 28.40
N GLU A 463 -9.79 -2.41 29.01
CA GLU A 463 -10.93 -2.90 28.24
C GLU A 463 -11.47 -1.74 27.40
N ARG A 464 -11.01 -1.65 26.15
CA ARG A 464 -11.73 -0.90 25.13
C ARG A 464 -12.96 -1.73 24.77
N PHE A 465 -14.04 -1.55 25.52
CA PHE A 465 -15.35 -1.94 25.03
C PHE A 465 -15.60 -1.12 23.77
N LEU A 466 -15.78 -1.82 22.64
CA LEU A 466 -16.46 -1.25 21.49
C LEU A 466 -17.83 -0.82 21.98
N THR A 467 -18.07 0.49 21.98
CA THR A 467 -19.38 1.05 22.27
C THR A 467 -20.35 0.63 21.17
N ASP A 468 -21.09 -0.45 21.41
CA ASP A 468 -22.44 -0.52 20.86
C ASP A 468 -23.22 0.66 21.44
N GLY A 469 -23.87 1.40 20.55
CA GLY A 469 -24.52 2.67 20.85
C GLY A 469 -25.40 2.61 22.10
N ALA A 470 -25.37 3.71 22.86
CA ALA A 470 -26.18 3.90 24.05
C ALA A 470 -27.62 3.40 23.85
N PHE A 471 -28.01 2.38 24.62
CA PHE A 471 -29.41 2.05 24.80
C PHE A 471 -30.08 3.22 25.53
N VAL A 472 -30.97 3.92 24.83
CA VAL A 472 -31.92 4.84 25.46
C VAL A 472 -32.97 4.00 26.18
N ALA A 473 -32.89 3.97 27.51
CA ALA A 473 -33.97 3.47 28.35
C ALA A 473 -34.93 4.63 28.67
N ASP A 474 -36.17 4.53 28.20
CA ASP A 474 -37.29 5.43 28.53
C ASP A 474 -37.73 5.26 30.00
N SER A 475 -37.00 5.85 30.94
CA SER A 475 -37.49 6.01 32.33
C SER A 475 -37.44 7.48 32.74
N GLU A 476 -38.61 8.10 32.93
CA GLU A 476 -38.81 9.51 33.30
C GLU A 476 -38.35 9.89 34.73
N GLU A 477 -37.63 9.03 35.44
CA GLU A 477 -37.14 9.30 36.79
C GLU A 477 -35.65 9.66 36.78
N LEU A 478 -35.35 10.97 36.95
CA LEU A 478 -34.00 11.52 37.00
C LEU A 478 -33.46 11.56 38.44
N CYS A 479 -32.23 11.08 38.63
CA CYS A 479 -31.50 11.11 39.90
C CYS A 479 -30.46 12.24 39.91
N SER A 480 -30.36 13.01 41.01
CA SER A 480 -29.32 14.03 41.15
C SER A 480 -28.01 13.40 41.64
N VAL A 481 -26.96 13.46 40.82
CA VAL A 481 -25.62 12.97 41.14
C VAL A 481 -24.69 14.16 41.32
N LYS A 482 -23.96 14.18 42.45
CA LYS A 482 -22.93 15.18 42.73
C LYS A 482 -21.55 14.53 42.73
N PHE A 483 -20.70 14.91 41.78
CA PHE A 483 -19.29 14.57 41.78
C PHE A 483 -18.51 15.58 42.62
N HIS A 484 -17.53 15.09 43.39
CA HIS A 484 -16.61 15.94 44.15
C HIS A 484 -15.18 15.58 43.77
N ILE A 485 -14.55 16.42 42.96
CA ILE A 485 -13.24 16.20 42.37
C ILE A 485 -12.17 16.85 43.25
N CYS A 486 -11.24 16.03 43.74
CA CYS A 486 -10.13 16.46 44.58
C CYS A 486 -8.80 15.84 44.13
N ASP A 487 -7.69 16.44 44.57
CA ASP A 487 -6.36 15.86 44.43
C ASP A 487 -6.09 14.79 45.52
N GLU A 488 -4.96 14.10 45.41
CA GLU A 488 -4.51 13.13 46.42
C GLU A 488 -4.29 13.73 47.83
N SER A 489 -4.18 15.06 47.92
CA SER A 489 -4.05 15.81 49.18
C SER A 489 -5.39 16.29 49.76
N GLY A 490 -6.51 16.00 49.07
CA GLY A 490 -7.86 16.38 49.46
C GLY A 490 -8.27 17.81 49.10
N ARG A 491 -7.49 18.53 48.29
CA ARG A 491 -7.86 19.87 47.79
C ARG A 491 -8.79 19.73 46.59
N ALA A 492 -9.82 20.56 46.55
CA ALA A 492 -10.76 20.60 45.43
C ALA A 492 -10.06 21.11 44.16
N ILE A 493 -10.35 20.47 43.01
CA ILE A 493 -9.81 20.85 41.71
C ILE A 493 -10.88 21.62 40.94
N GLU A 494 -10.59 22.89 40.64
CA GLU A 494 -11.43 23.79 39.85
C GLU A 494 -11.22 23.56 38.35
N ASN A 495 -12.27 23.72 37.54
CA ASN A 495 -12.27 23.52 36.08
C ASN A 495 -11.84 22.11 35.63
N ALA A 496 -12.09 21.10 36.45
CA ALA A 496 -11.98 19.71 36.04
C ALA A 496 -13.19 19.36 35.17
N THR A 497 -12.93 18.84 33.97
CA THR A 497 -13.93 18.45 32.99
C THR A 497 -14.36 17.01 33.23
N LEU A 498 -15.65 16.79 33.47
CA LEU A 498 -16.30 15.49 33.52
C LEU A 498 -17.04 15.26 32.20
N GLU A 499 -16.64 14.21 31.49
CA GLU A 499 -17.27 13.76 30.25
C GLU A 499 -18.00 12.44 30.50
N LEU A 500 -19.32 12.42 30.30
CA LEU A 500 -20.20 11.25 30.38
C LEU A 500 -20.87 11.06 29.01
N GLY A 501 -20.16 10.42 28.07
CA GLY A 501 -20.59 10.26 26.68
C GLY A 501 -20.71 11.61 25.94
N VAL A 502 -21.93 12.09 25.71
CA VAL A 502 -22.21 13.37 25.02
C VAL A 502 -22.27 14.56 25.99
N LEU A 503 -22.36 14.31 27.29
CA LEU A 503 -22.43 15.35 28.31
C LEU A 503 -21.02 15.71 28.78
N SER A 504 -20.63 16.98 28.67
CA SER A 504 -19.37 17.51 29.19
C SER A 504 -19.66 18.70 30.11
N MET A 505 -19.12 18.67 31.33
CA MET A 505 -19.34 19.70 32.36
C MET A 505 -18.06 19.97 33.16
N GLU A 506 -17.89 21.21 33.60
CA GLU A 506 -16.73 21.64 34.38
C GLU A 506 -17.06 21.75 35.88
N SER A 507 -16.07 21.49 36.74
CA SER A 507 -16.19 21.62 38.19
C SER A 507 -16.19 23.07 38.67
N ASP A 508 -17.00 23.32 39.69
CA ASP A 508 -17.04 24.61 40.39
C ASP A 508 -15.76 24.87 41.23
N GLU A 509 -15.64 26.07 41.84
CA GLU A 509 -14.54 26.46 42.74
C GLU A 509 -14.35 25.51 43.95
N ARG A 510 -15.30 24.61 44.20
CA ARG A 510 -15.25 23.59 45.27
C ARG A 510 -15.09 22.18 44.70
N GLY A 511 -14.73 22.03 43.43
CA GLY A 511 -14.53 20.75 42.76
C GLY A 511 -15.83 19.97 42.55
N GLY A 512 -16.98 20.60 42.71
CA GLY A 512 -18.30 19.99 42.61
C GLY A 512 -18.87 20.05 41.19
N ILE A 513 -19.40 18.92 40.71
CA ILE A 513 -20.23 18.87 39.49
C ILE A 513 -21.57 18.24 39.85
N ARG A 514 -22.69 18.87 39.51
CA ARG A 514 -24.04 18.34 39.77
C ARG A 514 -24.74 18.06 38.44
N ILE A 515 -25.18 16.82 38.25
CA ILE A 515 -25.83 16.35 37.02
C ILE A 515 -27.06 15.53 37.39
N SER A 516 -28.16 15.73 36.67
CA SER A 516 -29.35 14.88 36.79
C SER A 516 -29.29 13.78 35.72
N LEU A 517 -29.17 12.53 36.14
CA LEU A 517 -28.99 11.36 35.27
C LEU A 517 -30.12 10.34 35.51
N PRO A 518 -30.70 9.71 34.48
CA PRO A 518 -31.68 8.64 34.65
C PRO A 518 -31.08 7.40 35.33
N MET A 519 -31.91 6.45 35.74
CA MET A 519 -31.43 5.18 36.29
C MET A 519 -30.77 4.35 35.20
N SER A 520 -29.46 4.42 35.10
CA SER A 520 -28.66 3.65 34.15
C SER A 520 -27.27 3.39 34.68
N HIS A 521 -26.48 2.70 33.87
CA HIS A 521 -25.04 2.58 34.01
C HIS A 521 -24.35 3.70 33.24
N TYR A 522 -23.37 4.34 33.88
CA TYR A 522 -22.66 5.50 33.33
C TYR A 522 -21.15 5.30 33.42
N ASP A 523 -20.51 5.51 32.28
CA ASP A 523 -19.06 5.61 32.16
C ASP A 523 -18.67 7.02 31.79
N GLY A 524 -17.60 7.52 32.41
CA GLY A 524 -17.09 8.85 32.12
C GLY A 524 -15.62 9.03 32.41
N ILE A 525 -15.09 10.13 31.93
CA ILE A 525 -13.70 10.53 32.12
C ILE A 525 -13.71 11.85 32.86
N VAL A 526 -12.93 11.94 33.94
CA VAL A 526 -12.61 13.21 34.56
C VAL A 526 -11.18 13.58 34.20
N SER A 527 -11.02 14.76 33.63
CA SER A 527 -9.74 15.32 33.23
C SER A 527 -9.56 16.70 33.85
N ALA A 528 -8.32 17.04 34.22
CA ALA A 528 -7.97 18.34 34.75
C ALA A 528 -6.55 18.72 34.33
N ALA A 529 -6.32 20.01 34.09
CA ALA A 529 -5.01 20.50 33.68
C ALA A 529 -3.94 20.21 34.74
N GLY A 530 -2.91 19.43 34.39
CA GLY A 530 -1.83 19.05 35.29
C GLY A 530 -2.04 17.72 36.05
N PHE A 531 -3.13 16.99 35.76
CA PHE A 531 -3.47 15.71 36.38
C PHE A 531 -3.67 14.59 35.35
N HIS A 532 -3.51 13.35 35.78
CA HIS A 532 -3.86 12.17 35.00
C HIS A 532 -5.37 12.09 34.85
N GLU A 533 -5.82 11.73 33.65
CA GLU A 533 -7.22 11.45 33.37
C GLU A 533 -7.66 10.22 34.17
N LYS A 534 -8.85 10.28 34.74
CA LYS A 534 -9.40 9.19 35.54
C LYS A 534 -10.75 8.78 34.99
N THR A 535 -10.87 7.51 34.63
CA THR A 535 -12.14 6.90 34.23
C THR A 535 -12.98 6.60 35.46
N LEU A 536 -14.30 6.76 35.33
CA LEU A 536 -15.31 6.54 36.36
C LEU A 536 -16.40 5.66 35.79
N GLU A 537 -16.79 4.64 36.54
CA GLU A 537 -17.88 3.73 36.22
C GLU A 537 -18.83 3.70 37.43
N PHE A 538 -20.11 3.98 37.24
CA PHE A 538 -21.11 3.90 38.30
C PHE A 538 -22.50 3.56 37.77
N SER A 539 -23.30 2.88 38.61
CA SER A 539 -24.69 2.54 38.30
C SER A 539 -25.66 3.22 39.26
N ILE A 540 -26.69 3.87 38.73
CA ILE A 540 -27.76 4.47 39.53
C ILE A 540 -28.89 3.44 39.67
N LYS A 541 -29.14 2.96 40.90
CA LYS A 541 -30.13 1.90 41.20
C LYS A 541 -31.35 2.41 41.98
N SER A 542 -31.36 3.68 42.40
CA SER A 542 -32.47 4.33 43.11
C SER A 542 -32.46 5.86 42.88
N THR A 543 -33.54 6.54 43.23
CA THR A 543 -33.72 8.01 43.07
C THR A 543 -33.09 8.86 44.19
N ASN A 544 -32.28 8.27 45.07
CA ASN A 544 -31.64 9.03 46.16
C ASN A 544 -30.45 9.84 45.62
N ASP A 545 -30.20 11.02 46.19
CA ASP A 545 -29.02 11.82 45.84
C ASP A 545 -27.72 11.03 46.09
N ILE A 546 -26.91 10.85 45.04
CA ILE A 546 -25.63 10.13 45.10
C ILE A 546 -24.48 11.14 45.07
N VAL A 547 -23.50 10.98 45.97
CA VAL A 547 -22.26 11.77 45.95
C VAL A 547 -21.09 10.86 45.60
N ILE A 548 -20.37 11.17 44.52
CA ILE A 548 -19.23 10.39 44.02
C ILE A 548 -17.93 11.20 44.20
N PRO A 549 -17.04 10.81 45.13
CA PRO A 549 -15.73 11.44 45.25
C PRO A 549 -14.78 10.94 44.15
N VAL A 550 -14.09 11.86 43.48
CA VAL A 550 -13.15 11.58 42.39
C VAL A 550 -11.78 12.15 42.74
N VAL A 551 -10.80 11.28 43.01
CA VAL A 551 -9.42 11.70 43.32
C VAL A 551 -8.54 11.62 42.07
N LEU A 552 -7.92 12.73 41.64
CA LEU A 552 -7.00 12.79 40.50
C LEU A 552 -5.52 12.85 40.96
N ALA A 553 -4.65 12.14 40.23
CA ALA A 553 -3.21 12.10 40.49
C ALA A 553 -2.45 13.15 39.67
N GLU A 554 -1.54 13.92 40.27
CA GLU A 554 -0.75 14.93 39.54
C GLU A 554 0.20 14.29 38.50
N LEU A 555 0.36 14.94 37.34
CA LEU A 555 1.34 14.54 36.32
C LEU A 555 2.77 14.81 36.79
N SER A 556 3.68 13.83 36.59
CA SER A 556 5.10 13.99 36.89
C SER A 556 5.74 15.06 35.98
N ARG A 557 6.92 15.57 36.37
CA ARG A 557 7.63 16.60 35.57
C ARG A 557 8.02 16.10 34.17
N GLU A 558 8.32 14.81 34.03
CA GLU A 558 8.67 14.20 32.75
C GLU A 558 7.43 14.04 31.87
N ASP A 559 6.31 13.56 32.42
CA ASP A 559 5.04 13.42 31.68
C ASP A 559 4.46 14.78 31.22
N ARG A 560 4.69 15.84 32.01
CA ARG A 560 4.34 17.22 31.62
C ARG A 560 5.17 17.71 30.44
N LEU A 561 6.45 17.34 30.39
CA LEU A 561 7.34 17.66 29.27
C LEU A 561 6.94 16.87 28.02
N ASP A 562 6.61 15.59 28.17
CA ASP A 562 6.17 14.74 27.07
C ASP A 562 4.84 15.21 26.47
N ARG A 563 3.82 15.50 27.30
CA ARG A 563 2.55 16.08 26.80
C ARG A 563 2.74 17.47 26.17
N SER A 564 3.67 18.27 26.68
CA SER A 564 4.03 19.54 26.05
C SER A 564 4.73 19.31 24.70
N LEU A 565 5.56 18.28 24.60
CA LEU A 565 6.20 17.87 23.35
C LEU A 565 5.17 17.38 22.34
N ASP A 566 4.23 16.53 22.75
CA ASP A 566 3.13 16.04 21.92
C ASP A 566 2.23 17.19 21.44
N SER A 567 1.94 18.16 22.32
CA SER A 567 1.22 19.39 21.94
C SER A 567 2.01 20.22 20.92
N LEU A 568 3.34 20.32 21.06
CA LEU A 568 4.21 21.02 20.10
C LEU A 568 4.33 20.27 18.77
N VAL A 569 4.36 18.94 18.79
CA VAL A 569 4.38 18.08 17.60
C VAL A 569 3.04 18.16 16.86
N ALA A 570 1.91 18.07 17.57
CA ALA A 570 0.59 18.23 16.98
C ALA A 570 0.38 19.65 16.40
N LYS A 571 0.93 20.69 17.05
CA LYS A 571 0.97 22.04 16.49
C LYS A 571 1.83 22.10 15.21
N ALA A 572 2.99 21.45 15.19
CA ALA A 572 3.85 21.39 14.02
C ALA A 572 3.19 20.65 12.84
N GLU A 573 2.51 19.53 13.10
CA GLU A 573 1.75 18.80 12.07
C GLU A 573 0.56 19.59 11.53
N ARG A 574 -0.15 20.33 12.40
CA ARG A 574 -1.22 21.25 11.99
C ARG A 574 -0.68 22.36 11.09
N ILE A 575 0.43 22.97 11.46
CA ILE A 575 1.13 24.00 10.66
C ILE A 575 1.53 23.42 9.29
N GLU A 576 2.04 22.19 9.25
CA GLU A 576 2.43 21.53 8.00
C GLU A 576 1.23 21.16 7.12
N GLY A 577 0.13 20.73 7.73
CA GLY A 577 -1.13 20.48 7.04
C GLY A 577 -1.74 21.74 6.42
N ILE A 578 -1.69 22.86 7.15
CA ILE A 578 -2.13 24.18 6.65
C ILE A 578 -1.26 24.61 5.45
N ARG A 579 0.06 24.46 5.54
CA ARG A 579 0.99 24.75 4.43
C ARG A 579 0.71 23.96 3.17
N ARG A 580 0.45 22.66 3.30
CA ARG A 580 0.16 21.78 2.15
C ARG A 580 -1.14 22.17 1.45
N LYS A 581 -2.18 22.48 2.23
CA LYS A 581 -3.46 22.98 1.69
C LYS A 581 -3.29 24.33 1.01
N LEU A 582 -2.51 25.25 1.60
CA LEU A 582 -2.16 26.53 0.97
C LEU A 582 -1.42 26.33 -0.36
N LEU A 583 -0.44 25.43 -0.42
CA LEU A 583 0.29 25.12 -1.64
C LEU A 583 -0.64 24.61 -2.75
N GLU A 584 -1.51 23.64 -2.43
CA GLU A 584 -2.43 23.05 -3.39
C GLU A 584 -3.44 24.08 -3.94
N ILE A 585 -3.94 24.96 -3.05
CA ILE A 585 -4.86 26.04 -3.39
C ILE A 585 -4.15 27.11 -4.26
N PHE A 586 -2.90 27.46 -3.96
CA PHE A 586 -2.12 28.39 -4.77
C PHE A 586 -1.73 27.83 -6.15
N GLU A 587 -1.40 26.53 -6.25
CA GLU A 587 -1.10 25.90 -7.53
C GLU A 587 -2.34 25.84 -8.44
N LYS A 588 -3.53 25.64 -7.87
CA LYS A 588 -4.79 25.57 -8.62
C LYS A 588 -5.40 26.94 -8.95
N GLN A 589 -5.28 27.94 -8.07
CA GLN A 589 -6.05 29.20 -8.17
C GLN A 589 -5.28 30.47 -7.73
N GLY A 590 -3.94 30.43 -7.66
CA GLY A 590 -3.11 31.49 -7.06
C GLY A 590 -3.31 32.91 -7.59
N GLU A 591 -3.57 33.10 -8.90
CA GLU A 591 -3.82 34.45 -9.46
C GLU A 591 -5.21 34.99 -9.06
N MET A 592 -6.21 34.13 -8.86
CA MET A 592 -7.57 34.51 -8.45
C MET A 592 -7.63 34.91 -6.97
N LEU A 593 -6.86 34.22 -6.12
CA LEU A 593 -6.72 34.50 -4.68
C LEU A 593 -6.03 35.83 -4.40
N LEU A 594 -5.01 36.18 -5.18
CA LEU A 594 -4.28 37.44 -5.02
C LEU A 594 -5.04 38.65 -5.60
N SER A 595 -5.84 38.44 -6.66
CA SER A 595 -6.53 39.52 -7.39
C SER A 595 -7.90 39.89 -6.81
N VAL A 596 -8.64 38.94 -6.22
CA VAL A 596 -10.02 39.18 -5.76
C VAL A 596 -10.05 39.47 -4.24
N PRO A 597 -10.49 40.67 -3.80
CA PRO A 597 -10.46 41.07 -2.39
C PRO A 597 -11.26 40.18 -1.42
N ALA A 598 -12.33 39.53 -1.89
CA ALA A 598 -13.20 38.68 -1.06
C ALA A 598 -12.51 37.39 -0.58
N TYR A 599 -11.50 36.90 -1.29
CA TYR A 599 -10.75 35.70 -0.91
C TYR A 599 -9.50 36.00 -0.07
N ARG A 600 -9.18 37.29 0.14
CA ARG A 600 -8.05 37.71 0.99
C ARG A 600 -8.31 37.48 2.47
N SER A 601 -9.56 37.55 2.93
CA SER A 601 -9.90 37.38 4.35
C SER A 601 -9.52 36.01 4.90
N ALA A 602 -9.86 34.94 4.18
CA ALA A 602 -9.49 33.57 4.54
C ALA A 602 -7.97 33.33 4.50
N LEU A 603 -7.28 34.00 3.57
CA LEU A 603 -5.83 33.90 3.43
C LEU A 603 -5.09 34.67 4.54
N VAL A 604 -5.62 35.84 4.94
CA VAL A 604 -5.14 36.64 6.08
C VAL A 604 -5.27 35.85 7.38
N GLU A 605 -6.40 35.16 7.59
CA GLU A 605 -6.63 34.30 8.74
C GLU A 605 -5.60 33.17 8.82
N LEU A 606 -5.41 32.42 7.72
CA LEU A 606 -4.42 31.33 7.65
C LEU A 606 -2.97 31.82 7.82
N LEU A 607 -2.61 32.98 7.27
CA LEU A 607 -1.26 33.54 7.44
C LEU A 607 -1.03 34.04 8.88
N SER A 608 -2.07 34.56 9.52
CA SER A 608 -2.01 34.98 10.93
C SER A 608 -1.87 33.79 11.88
N GLU A 609 -2.53 32.66 11.61
CA GLU A 609 -2.34 31.41 12.35
C GLU A 609 -0.92 30.83 12.20
N LEU A 610 -0.28 31.08 11.06
CA LEU A 610 1.12 30.71 10.81
C LEU A 610 2.13 31.72 11.41
N GLY A 611 1.65 32.82 11.99
CA GLY A 611 2.48 33.84 12.64
C GLY A 611 3.12 34.86 11.70
N TYR A 612 2.65 35.00 10.46
CA TYR A 612 3.17 35.96 9.49
C TYR A 612 2.32 37.23 9.42
N ASP A 613 2.95 38.36 9.05
CA ASP A 613 2.25 39.60 8.72
C ASP A 613 1.63 39.50 7.31
N PRO A 614 0.29 39.41 7.18
CA PRO A 614 -0.36 39.06 5.92
C PRO A 614 -0.16 40.10 4.82
N GLU A 615 -0.14 41.39 5.15
CA GLU A 615 -0.06 42.47 4.16
C GLU A 615 1.36 42.59 3.58
N SER A 616 2.39 42.44 4.41
CA SER A 616 3.80 42.37 3.95
C SER A 616 4.02 41.15 3.06
N TRP A 617 3.42 40.01 3.41
CA TRP A 617 3.55 38.77 2.65
C TRP A 617 2.86 38.84 1.28
N ILE A 618 1.63 39.37 1.22
CA ILE A 618 0.84 39.49 -0.02
C ILE A 618 1.49 40.48 -0.99
N SER A 619 2.03 41.60 -0.49
CA SER A 619 2.71 42.61 -1.32
C SER A 619 4.04 42.08 -1.89
N GLU A 620 4.78 41.27 -1.13
CA GLU A 620 5.98 40.61 -1.62
C GLU A 620 5.67 39.53 -2.68
N ALA A 621 4.61 38.74 -2.45
CA ALA A 621 4.10 37.72 -3.39
C ALA A 621 3.68 38.31 -4.74
N LEU A 622 3.09 39.52 -4.75
CA LEU A 622 2.74 40.25 -5.97
C LEU A 622 3.98 40.75 -6.74
N SER A 623 5.08 41.06 -6.04
CA SER A 623 6.29 41.63 -6.64
C SER A 623 7.26 40.60 -7.21
N LYS A 624 7.33 39.38 -6.65
CA LYS A 624 8.30 38.33 -7.01
C LYS A 624 7.62 36.97 -7.17
N LYS A 625 7.10 36.69 -8.37
CA LYS A 625 6.41 35.41 -8.72
C LYS A 625 7.23 34.14 -8.39
N GLY A 626 8.57 34.22 -8.37
CA GLY A 626 9.45 33.07 -8.10
C GLY A 626 9.72 32.74 -6.63
N MET A 627 9.33 33.60 -5.68
CA MET A 627 9.68 33.44 -4.26
C MET A 627 8.58 32.68 -3.48
N VAL A 628 7.31 32.84 -3.86
CA VAL A 628 6.16 32.11 -3.30
C VAL A 628 6.28 30.59 -3.54
N GLN A 629 6.75 30.20 -4.73
CA GLN A 629 7.06 28.79 -5.04
C GLN A 629 8.24 28.25 -4.21
N ARG A 630 9.27 29.06 -3.90
CA ARG A 630 10.41 28.64 -3.05
C ARG A 630 10.07 28.58 -1.57
N LEU A 631 9.12 29.38 -1.10
CA LEU A 631 8.67 29.39 0.30
C LEU A 631 7.69 28.26 0.61
N LEU A 632 6.91 27.81 -0.38
CA LEU A 632 5.95 26.70 -0.23
C LEU A 632 6.52 25.35 -0.70
N LYS A 633 7.47 25.33 -1.65
CA LYS A 633 8.28 24.14 -1.97
C LYS A 633 9.56 24.21 -1.17
N ARG A 634 9.60 23.46 -0.08
CA ARG A 634 10.87 23.04 0.52
C ARG A 634 11.67 22.35 -0.59
N ASN A 635 12.68 23.01 -1.15
CA ASN A 635 13.54 22.40 -2.16
C ASN A 635 14.44 21.42 -1.41
N ASP A 636 13.99 20.17 -1.28
CA ASP A 636 14.68 19.10 -0.53
C ASP A 636 16.17 18.96 -0.89
N ARG A 637 16.54 19.32 -2.14
CA ARG A 637 17.93 19.32 -2.60
C ARG A 637 18.76 20.47 -2.01
N ILE A 638 18.29 21.72 -2.07
CA ILE A 638 19.07 22.87 -1.58
C ILE A 638 19.10 22.85 -0.05
N ASP A 639 17.97 22.61 0.60
CA ASP A 639 17.88 22.52 2.06
C ASP A 639 18.64 21.30 2.59
N GLY A 640 18.61 20.17 1.86
CA GLY A 640 19.39 18.98 2.15
C GLY A 640 20.89 19.27 2.08
N MET A 641 21.34 19.90 0.99
CA MET A 641 22.75 20.23 0.80
C MET A 641 23.24 21.29 1.79
N GLN A 642 22.42 22.29 2.14
CA GLN A 642 22.72 23.26 3.20
C GLN A 642 22.89 22.59 4.57
N ARG A 643 22.03 21.62 4.91
CA ARG A 643 22.15 20.85 6.17
C ARG A 643 23.43 20.03 6.22
N ASP A 644 23.77 19.38 5.11
CA ASP A 644 25.00 18.58 5.03
C ASP A 644 26.25 19.46 5.07
N ILE A 645 26.23 20.64 4.42
CA ILE A 645 27.29 21.66 4.56
C ILE A 645 27.41 22.12 6.02
N LEU A 646 26.29 22.36 6.73
CA LEU A 646 26.32 22.72 8.16
C LEU A 646 26.80 21.58 9.06
N ARG A 647 26.54 20.33 8.68
CA ARG A 647 27.06 19.16 9.37
C ARG A 647 28.57 19.07 9.20
N LEU A 648 29.08 19.22 7.98
CA LEU A 648 30.51 19.29 7.69
C LEU A 648 31.16 20.49 8.41
N ALA A 649 30.47 21.62 8.50
CA ALA A 649 30.89 22.77 9.28
C ALA A 649 31.00 22.44 10.79
N SER A 650 30.03 21.72 11.35
CA SER A 650 30.06 21.25 12.74
C SER A 650 31.23 20.30 12.99
N GLU A 651 31.49 19.37 12.08
CA GLU A 651 32.64 18.45 12.14
C GLU A 651 33.98 19.21 12.01
N SER A 652 34.03 20.26 11.19
CA SER A 652 35.21 21.12 11.01
C SER A 652 35.59 21.91 12.27
N ARG A 653 34.67 22.06 13.25
CA ARG A 653 34.98 22.67 14.56
C ARG A 653 36.14 21.96 15.28
N ASN A 654 36.29 20.65 15.06
CA ASN A 654 37.37 19.85 15.64
C ASN A 654 38.76 20.17 15.08
N PHE A 655 38.82 20.94 13.98
CA PHE A 655 40.04 21.29 13.26
C PHE A 655 40.16 22.80 12.98
N GLY A 656 39.47 23.64 13.75
CA GLY A 656 39.59 25.10 13.70
C GLY A 656 38.66 25.81 12.72
N GLY A 657 37.65 25.12 12.16
CA GLY A 657 36.56 25.75 11.41
C GLY A 657 36.90 26.21 9.98
N ILE A 658 37.95 25.66 9.38
CA ILE A 658 38.46 26.01 8.05
C ILE A 658 38.59 24.74 7.21
N MET A 659 38.15 24.77 5.96
CA MET A 659 38.21 23.65 5.02
C MET A 659 38.52 24.12 3.59
N LEU A 660 39.24 23.31 2.81
CA LEU A 660 39.44 23.57 1.39
C LEU A 660 38.12 23.42 0.62
N PHE A 661 37.84 24.34 -0.31
CA PHE A 661 36.62 24.25 -1.13
C PHE A 661 36.58 22.96 -1.96
N SER A 662 37.73 22.50 -2.47
CA SER A 662 37.83 21.21 -3.17
C SER A 662 37.51 20.02 -2.28
N GLU A 663 37.84 20.07 -0.99
CA GLU A 663 37.53 19.00 -0.04
C GLU A 663 36.06 19.00 0.37
N LEU A 664 35.44 20.18 0.43
CA LEU A 664 34.00 20.31 0.61
C LEU A 664 33.25 19.66 -0.56
N LEU A 665 33.67 19.91 -1.80
CA LEU A 665 33.06 19.29 -2.98
C LEU A 665 33.17 17.75 -2.94
N ILE A 666 34.36 17.22 -2.66
CA ILE A 666 34.58 15.76 -2.53
C ILE A 666 33.73 15.17 -1.42
N SER A 667 33.66 15.84 -0.26
CA SER A 667 32.85 15.36 0.87
C SER A 667 31.36 15.36 0.57
N LEU A 668 30.87 16.30 -0.25
CA LEU A 668 29.48 16.32 -0.72
C LEU A 668 29.22 15.23 -1.76
N ASP A 669 30.17 14.98 -2.68
CA ASP A 669 30.10 13.87 -3.63
C ASP A 669 30.06 12.50 -2.91
N GLU A 670 30.88 12.31 -1.86
CA GLU A 670 30.87 11.10 -1.02
C GLU A 670 29.54 10.89 -0.30
N LEU A 671 28.82 11.97 0.02
CA LEU A 671 27.48 11.93 0.60
C LEU A 671 26.38 11.67 -0.43
N GLY A 672 26.74 11.48 -1.71
CA GLY A 672 25.84 11.13 -2.79
C GLY A 672 25.26 12.31 -3.55
N TRP A 673 25.77 13.53 -3.32
CA TRP A 673 25.40 14.70 -4.12
C TRP A 673 26.15 14.68 -5.45
N ASN A 674 25.47 14.84 -6.59
CA ASN A 674 26.15 15.01 -7.88
C ASN A 674 26.48 16.51 -8.01
N THR A 675 27.68 16.90 -7.54
CA THR A 675 27.95 18.28 -7.14
C THR A 675 28.45 19.14 -8.31
N ASN A 676 27.70 20.19 -8.66
CA ASN A 676 28.19 21.24 -9.56
C ASN A 676 28.88 22.35 -8.72
N PRO A 677 30.16 22.70 -8.99
CA PRO A 677 30.88 23.72 -8.22
C PRO A 677 30.14 25.07 -8.15
N ASP A 678 29.50 25.49 -9.24
CA ASP A 678 28.76 26.76 -9.30
C ASP A 678 27.50 26.73 -8.41
N GLU A 679 26.81 25.57 -8.33
CA GLU A 679 25.63 25.38 -7.46
C GLU A 679 26.01 25.47 -5.97
N VAL A 680 27.14 24.89 -5.59
CA VAL A 680 27.65 24.96 -4.20
C VAL A 680 28.13 26.36 -3.85
N GLU A 681 28.74 27.08 -4.79
CA GLU A 681 29.14 28.49 -4.58
C GLU A 681 27.93 29.39 -4.37
N ASP A 682 26.88 29.22 -5.17
CA ASP A 682 25.63 29.96 -5.01
C ASP A 682 25.00 29.69 -3.64
N ILE A 683 24.97 28.44 -3.20
CA ILE A 683 24.43 28.04 -1.89
C ILE A 683 25.27 28.61 -0.75
N LEU A 684 26.60 28.50 -0.82
CA LEU A 684 27.49 29.11 0.17
C LEU A 684 27.31 30.63 0.22
N SER A 685 27.14 31.29 -0.93
CA SER A 685 26.90 32.73 -0.98
C SER A 685 25.59 33.13 -0.29
N SER A 686 24.55 32.29 -0.38
CA SER A 686 23.29 32.46 0.36
C SER A 686 23.51 32.26 1.87
N MET A 687 24.20 31.19 2.25
CA MET A 687 24.48 30.86 3.65
C MET A 687 25.35 31.94 4.33
N ILE A 688 26.25 32.59 3.59
CA ILE A 688 27.04 33.73 4.07
C ILE A 688 26.14 34.95 4.30
N LYS A 689 25.22 35.25 3.40
CA LYS A 689 24.24 36.35 3.57
C LYS A 689 23.30 36.12 4.76
N GLU A 690 23.00 34.85 5.03
CA GLU A 690 22.17 34.40 6.17
C GLU A 690 22.97 34.30 7.49
N GLY A 691 24.29 34.47 7.46
CA GLY A 691 25.17 34.42 8.64
C GLY A 691 25.42 33.00 9.18
N LEU A 692 25.13 31.97 8.39
CA LEU A 692 25.31 30.55 8.75
C LEU A 692 26.75 30.05 8.53
N VAL A 693 27.45 30.67 7.59
CA VAL A 693 28.87 30.44 7.25
C VAL A 693 29.57 31.79 7.20
N ASP A 694 30.81 31.87 7.66
CA ASP A 694 31.49 33.17 7.84
C ASP A 694 32.03 33.74 6.52
N GLY A 695 32.61 32.89 5.65
CA GLY A 695 33.01 33.35 4.32
C GLY A 695 33.76 32.34 3.45
N LEU A 696 33.79 32.60 2.15
CA LEU A 696 34.66 31.94 1.17
C LEU A 696 35.80 32.89 0.81
N THR A 697 37.04 32.56 1.15
CA THR A 697 38.22 33.40 0.89
C THR A 697 39.15 32.75 -0.12
N THR A 698 39.62 33.54 -1.08
CA THR A 698 40.70 33.17 -1.99
C THR A 698 42.05 33.57 -1.41
N LEU A 699 42.95 32.60 -1.28
CA LEU A 699 44.35 32.84 -0.91
C LEU A 699 45.14 33.36 -2.14
N LYS A 700 46.32 33.96 -1.92
CA LYS A 700 47.11 34.68 -2.94
C LYS A 700 47.43 33.89 -4.22
N ASP A 701 47.35 32.56 -4.17
CA ASP A 701 47.64 31.66 -5.29
C ASP A 701 46.38 31.03 -5.94
N GLY A 702 45.18 31.56 -5.66
CA GLY A 702 43.92 31.09 -6.28
C GLY A 702 43.25 29.91 -5.56
N ILE A 703 43.84 29.41 -4.48
CA ILE A 703 43.25 28.36 -3.63
C ILE A 703 42.07 28.94 -2.84
N ARG A 704 40.89 28.30 -2.95
CA ARG A 704 39.65 28.71 -2.28
C ARG A 704 39.47 27.95 -0.97
N VAL A 705 39.19 28.69 0.10
CA VAL A 705 39.03 28.15 1.46
C VAL A 705 37.71 28.65 2.04
N VAL A 706 36.92 27.71 2.56
CA VAL A 706 35.65 27.98 3.25
C VAL A 706 35.93 28.14 4.74
N GLN A 707 35.43 29.22 5.33
CA GLN A 707 35.52 29.55 6.75
C GLN A 707 34.13 29.39 7.37
N PHE A 708 34.00 28.41 8.25
CA PHE A 708 32.77 28.10 8.95
C PHE A 708 32.68 28.78 10.32
N ILE A 709 33.81 29.25 10.86
CA ILE A 709 33.91 29.96 12.15
C ILE A 709 34.75 31.22 11.90
N PRO A 710 34.40 32.37 12.50
CA PRO A 710 35.19 33.60 12.39
C PRO A 710 36.54 33.45 13.08
N VAL A 711 37.52 32.96 12.32
CA VAL A 711 38.93 33.07 12.66
C VAL A 711 39.40 34.37 12.01
N ALA A 712 39.55 35.43 12.80
CA ALA A 712 40.23 36.63 12.32
C ALA A 712 41.67 36.26 11.94
N LEU A 713 41.87 35.91 10.67
CA LEU A 713 43.16 35.62 10.07
C LEU A 713 43.74 36.97 9.63
N THR A 714 44.73 37.46 10.37
CA THR A 714 45.60 38.54 9.92
C THR A 714 46.39 38.09 8.68
N HIS A 715 47.06 39.02 7.99
CA HIS A 715 47.80 38.72 6.75
C HIS A 715 48.81 37.56 6.91
N ASP A 716 49.44 37.45 8.08
CA ASP A 716 50.46 36.44 8.36
C ASP A 716 49.87 35.00 8.46
N PRO A 717 48.87 34.70 9.31
CA PRO A 717 48.19 33.41 9.28
C PRO A 717 47.66 32.98 7.89
N ARG A 718 47.25 33.93 7.03
CA ARG A 718 46.77 33.62 5.67
C ARG A 718 47.89 33.14 4.75
N ASP A 719 49.03 33.83 4.77
CA ASP A 719 50.20 33.45 3.96
C ASP A 719 50.76 32.08 4.41
N LEU A 720 50.71 31.81 5.72
CA LEU A 720 51.14 30.54 6.29
C LEU A 720 50.20 29.39 5.91
N LEU A 721 48.88 29.60 5.94
CA LEU A 721 47.90 28.60 5.46
C LEU A 721 48.04 28.33 3.95
N GLY A 722 48.34 29.35 3.14
CA GLY A 722 48.64 29.18 1.72
C GLY A 722 49.87 28.30 1.47
N LEU A 723 50.93 28.48 2.26
CA LEU A 723 52.12 27.63 2.20
C LEU A 723 51.82 26.20 2.68
N ALA A 724 50.98 26.05 3.72
CA ALA A 724 50.60 24.75 4.27
C ALA A 724 49.78 23.91 3.28
N ALA A 725 48.87 24.55 2.53
CA ALA A 725 48.06 23.89 1.51
C ALA A 725 48.93 23.28 0.39
N LYS A 726 50.08 23.88 0.06
CA LYS A 726 51.02 23.34 -0.95
C LYS A 726 51.85 22.15 -0.44
N LYS A 727 52.05 22.03 0.88
CA LYS A 727 52.90 21.00 1.51
C LYS A 727 52.08 19.95 2.26
N ASP A 728 50.92 19.55 1.72
CA ASP A 728 50.03 18.52 2.30
C ASP A 728 49.64 18.78 3.77
N GLY A 729 49.48 20.05 4.15
CA GLY A 729 49.07 20.45 5.49
C GLY A 729 50.16 20.26 6.56
N LYS A 730 51.45 20.22 6.18
CA LYS A 730 52.59 20.11 7.11
C LYS A 730 53.58 21.23 6.88
N LEU A 731 53.99 21.89 7.96
CA LEU A 731 55.04 22.91 7.90
C LEU A 731 55.97 22.83 9.11
N THR A 732 57.22 23.26 8.90
CA THR A 732 58.16 23.55 9.97
C THR A 732 58.46 25.05 10.02
N ILE A 733 59.13 25.50 11.08
CA ILE A 733 59.54 26.90 11.20
C ILE A 733 60.56 27.25 10.11
N GLU A 734 61.49 26.34 9.81
CA GLU A 734 62.50 26.53 8.77
C GLU A 734 61.84 26.72 7.39
N ASP A 735 60.77 25.97 7.12
CA ASP A 735 60.02 26.09 5.87
C ASP A 735 59.39 27.48 5.69
N VAL A 736 58.90 28.10 6.77
CA VAL A 736 58.32 29.44 6.74
C VAL A 736 59.39 30.51 6.61
N VAL A 737 60.51 30.37 7.34
CA VAL A 737 61.64 31.31 7.27
C VAL A 737 62.25 31.32 5.86
N VAL A 738 62.36 30.17 5.21
CA VAL A 738 62.95 30.05 3.86
C VAL A 738 61.98 30.51 2.76
N ASN A 739 60.71 30.11 2.81
CA ASN A 739 59.78 30.38 1.70
C ASN A 739 59.04 31.72 1.79
N LEU A 740 58.87 32.25 3.01
CA LEU A 740 58.18 33.53 3.23
C LEU A 740 59.13 34.65 3.68
N GLU A 741 60.44 34.35 3.84
CA GLU A 741 61.47 35.29 4.29
C GLU A 741 61.16 35.94 5.65
N TRP A 742 60.49 35.20 6.53
CA TRP A 742 60.10 35.71 7.85
C TRP A 742 61.16 35.48 8.91
N THR A 743 61.18 36.35 9.92
CA THR A 743 61.96 36.10 11.12
C THR A 743 61.39 34.92 11.90
N GLU A 744 62.25 34.17 12.58
CA GLU A 744 61.84 32.98 13.33
C GLU A 744 60.78 33.31 14.40
N GLU A 745 60.92 34.45 15.08
CA GLU A 745 59.95 34.93 16.07
C GLU A 745 58.58 35.24 15.45
N ARG A 746 58.54 35.84 14.25
CA ARG A 746 57.29 36.13 13.53
C ARG A 746 56.60 34.84 13.11
N ALA A 747 57.36 33.87 12.60
CA ALA A 747 56.83 32.56 12.24
C ALA A 747 56.26 31.82 13.47
N ARG A 748 56.98 31.81 14.60
CA ARG A 748 56.52 31.19 15.85
C ARG A 748 55.23 31.84 16.37
N ASN A 749 55.17 33.17 16.39
CA ASN A 749 53.97 33.89 16.84
C ASN A 749 52.74 33.58 15.96
N ALA A 750 52.93 33.48 14.65
CA ALA A 750 51.85 33.11 13.73
C ALA A 750 51.40 31.65 13.92
N PHE A 751 52.33 30.72 14.13
CA PHE A 751 52.03 29.33 14.43
C PHE A 751 51.32 29.18 15.78
N ASP A 752 51.77 29.85 16.83
CA ASP A 752 51.17 29.79 18.17
C ASP A 752 49.74 30.36 18.17
N LEU A 753 49.49 31.39 17.35
CA LEU A 753 48.14 31.91 17.13
C LEU A 753 47.23 30.88 16.44
N LEU A 754 47.76 30.13 15.47
CA LEU A 754 47.00 29.10 14.76
C LEU A 754 46.79 27.83 15.61
N VAL A 755 47.75 27.49 16.47
CA VAL A 755 47.63 26.39 17.42
C VAL A 755 46.64 26.72 18.53
N SER A 756 46.71 27.93 19.10
CA SER A 756 45.77 28.38 20.14
C SER A 756 44.33 28.47 19.66
N LYS A 757 44.12 28.79 18.37
CA LYS A 757 42.79 28.76 17.73
C LYS A 757 42.36 27.37 17.24
N GLY A 758 43.17 26.33 17.44
CA GLY A 758 42.84 24.95 17.09
C GLY A 758 42.92 24.61 15.59
N VAL A 759 43.42 25.54 14.76
CA VAL A 759 43.61 25.36 13.31
C VAL A 759 44.84 24.51 13.00
N ALA A 760 45.87 24.58 13.87
CA ALA A 760 47.09 23.80 13.76
C ALA A 760 47.33 22.92 15.00
N LYS A 761 47.93 21.75 14.81
CA LYS A 761 48.37 20.85 15.88
C LYS A 761 49.88 20.74 15.89
N LEU A 762 50.46 20.90 17.08
CA LEU A 762 51.90 20.85 17.30
C LEU A 762 52.35 19.42 17.57
N GLN A 763 53.34 18.93 16.81
CA GLN A 763 54.03 17.68 17.11
C GLN A 763 55.50 17.96 17.41
N LYS A 764 55.87 17.90 18.69
CA LYS A 764 57.26 18.01 19.13
C LYS A 764 57.95 16.65 19.04
N SER A 765 59.10 16.58 18.38
CA SER A 765 59.98 15.41 18.40
C SER A 765 61.33 15.82 18.99
N TYR A 766 61.90 15.01 19.86
CA TYR A 766 63.19 15.31 20.50
C TYR A 766 64.39 15.18 19.54
N ALA A 767 64.21 14.52 18.38
CA ALA A 767 65.27 14.23 17.41
C ALA A 767 65.04 14.87 16.02
N ARG A 768 63.88 15.48 15.76
CA ARG A 768 63.52 16.15 14.50
C ARG A 768 62.97 17.55 14.79
N SER A 769 63.08 18.47 13.83
CA SER A 769 62.51 19.82 13.97
C SER A 769 61.01 19.76 14.27
N THR A 770 60.50 20.79 14.95
CA THR A 770 59.10 20.83 15.38
C THR A 770 58.18 20.95 14.17
N ILE A 771 57.22 20.03 14.04
CA ILE A 771 56.30 19.99 12.90
C ILE A 771 54.91 20.49 13.33
N TYR A 772 54.36 21.39 12.53
CA TYR A 772 53.02 21.93 12.67
C TYR A 772 52.11 21.31 11.61
N TRP A 773 50.98 20.77 12.06
CA TRP A 773 50.02 20.03 11.24
C TRP A 773 48.72 20.81 11.10
N PHE A 774 48.18 20.88 9.89
CA PHE A 774 46.92 21.56 9.56
C PHE A 774 45.89 20.53 9.13
N PRO A 775 45.02 20.05 10.04
CA PRO A 775 44.14 18.93 9.75
C PRO A 775 43.09 19.25 8.69
N GLY A 776 42.60 20.50 8.61
CA GLY A 776 41.60 20.94 7.63
C GLY A 776 42.13 21.24 6.22
N LEU A 777 43.43 21.03 5.99
CA LEU A 777 44.07 21.18 4.67
C LEU A 777 44.59 19.83 4.13
N ARG A 778 44.25 18.74 4.79
CA ARG A 778 44.71 17.40 4.44
C ARG A 778 43.57 16.66 3.75
N GLY A 779 43.69 16.45 2.45
CA GLY A 779 42.74 15.59 1.75
C GLY A 779 42.67 14.21 2.41
N LYS A 780 41.45 13.73 2.71
CA LYS A 780 41.22 12.32 3.02
C LYS A 780 41.71 11.50 1.83
N LYS A 781 42.57 10.53 2.10
CA LYS A 781 43.00 9.53 1.09
C LYS A 781 42.09 8.33 1.16
#